data_AF-W2X6W2-F1
#
_entry.id   AF-W2X6W2-F1
#
_cell.length_a   1.000
_cell.length_b   1.000
_cell.length_c   1.000
_cell.angle_alpha   90.00
_cell.angle_beta   90.00
_cell.angle_gamma   90.00
#
_symmetry.space_group_name_H-M   'P 1'
#
loop_
_entity.id
_entity.type
_entity.pdbx_description
1 polymer ?
#
loop_
_entity_poly.entity_id
_entity_poly.type
_entity_poly.pdbx_seq_one_letter_code
_entity_poly.pdbx_strand_id
1 'polypeptide(L)'
;MVVQVQVLSVQSVETAPSLLLSTETRRFLFNVGDGTQRLCMEHHVRLAKLQHVFLTELRSHTVGGLPGMVLTVSDTGKSGLHVHGPPNTKQYLKATRHFLYRPEFKLEASEVLPISPEDKEKGVKSCYEDDEVVVHAVAVAKPRAGAKRKLNESPTSEGEETHVSVSYVVETRPQRGKFLVEKAKALGVPKGKLFGQLHQGKDVTLPDGKVVKSSDCVLPSAPAAACVVVSCPTIAHVDALVSSEGFNRYKETEGKDQVQVEVVFHLGSLDVLRHPKYAEWTRSFGAQARHVLLGHDACAQKTVYRASAKLQAQLHAVFPHAFPSNEAHELRDPIEPFSRVLDASLDLTDTSKLSLGESMLKFILSPQARRGFDSSSCWPRLDFDEICESVVDIAAQEPEASKLDEDLVDGRITFLGTGCAIPSKYRNVTGMYLELPTGKDDEEWAGMMLDCGEGSLGQMYRYAGGDRRRLQELVDRLKCVWISHNHADHHLGLLRLLSARVSTMEPLLVIGPTPLQFWLDEYSTQDPTVRGKYSFVENYSFDESDSRSEEVESHAEAARVRVWLRETLKISQLECVPVKHAHQSYAVVLTFTDGAKLAFSGDCRPSEKLATKAKGAFLIVHEATFEDELTKEAKDKAHCTMAEAIQVGRQANARHLLLTHFSQRYPKMAVLSATSDDDQSPMEVLTAIDMLSLRFRELRQPKLMDVCTQLMTQDDEEDSEAAASRRAQQEREDKKKQKNIERGEQ
;
A
#
# COMPACT_ATOMS: atom_id res chain seq x y z
N MET A 1 -0.83 26.71 -15.43
CA MET A 1 -1.17 26.04 -14.17
C MET A 1 -2.08 24.87 -14.46
N VAL A 2 -1.50 23.68 -14.42
CA VAL A 2 -2.22 22.41 -14.50
C VAL A 2 -2.42 21.90 -13.09
N VAL A 3 -3.68 21.72 -12.69
CA VAL A 3 -4.05 21.10 -11.41
C VAL A 3 -4.95 19.91 -11.73
N GLN A 4 -4.55 18.73 -11.30
CA GLN A 4 -5.28 17.50 -11.53
C GLN A 4 -5.26 16.61 -10.29
N VAL A 5 -6.34 15.85 -10.09
CA VAL A 5 -6.45 14.84 -9.05
C VAL A 5 -6.50 13.47 -9.72
N GLN A 6 -5.63 12.56 -9.31
CA GLN A 6 -5.60 11.19 -9.80
C GLN A 6 -6.04 10.24 -8.69
N VAL A 7 -7.03 9.39 -8.96
CA VAL A 7 -7.37 8.25 -8.12
C VAL A 7 -6.23 7.26 -8.25
N LEU A 8 -5.43 7.05 -7.20
CA LEU A 8 -4.39 6.03 -7.23
C LEU A 8 -5.03 4.64 -7.09
N SER A 9 -5.95 4.52 -6.15
CA SER A 9 -6.66 3.28 -5.83
C SER A 9 -8.08 3.57 -5.38
N VAL A 10 -8.94 2.57 -5.58
CA VAL A 10 -10.27 2.47 -4.96
C VAL A 10 -10.23 1.49 -3.79
N GLN A 11 -11.32 1.42 -3.02
CA GLN A 11 -11.44 0.46 -1.93
C GLN A 11 -11.39 -0.96 -2.47
N SER A 12 -10.43 -1.75 -2.00
CA SER A 12 -10.33 -3.19 -2.20
C SER A 12 -9.84 -3.85 -0.91
N VAL A 13 -9.51 -5.14 -0.96
CA VAL A 13 -8.80 -5.80 0.16
C VAL A 13 -7.31 -5.43 0.14
N GLU A 14 -6.71 -5.34 -1.04
CA GLU A 14 -5.28 -5.06 -1.23
C GLU A 14 -4.92 -3.59 -1.05
N THR A 15 -5.85 -2.69 -1.32
CA THR A 15 -5.63 -1.23 -1.34
C THR A 15 -6.79 -0.49 -0.70
N ALA A 16 -6.48 0.61 -0.01
CA ALA A 16 -7.49 1.59 0.40
C ALA A 16 -7.59 2.72 -0.64
N PRO A 17 -8.69 3.49 -0.67
CA PRO A 17 -8.79 4.68 -1.50
C PRO A 17 -7.66 5.66 -1.22
N SER A 18 -6.96 6.08 -2.27
CA SER A 18 -5.90 7.08 -2.17
C SER A 18 -5.91 7.98 -3.40
N LEU A 19 -5.65 9.27 -3.21
CA LEU A 19 -5.69 10.27 -4.27
C LEU A 19 -4.35 11.02 -4.33
N LEU A 20 -3.91 11.33 -5.54
CA LEU A 20 -2.74 12.17 -5.79
C LEU A 20 -3.17 13.47 -6.46
N LEU A 21 -3.09 14.58 -5.73
CA LEU A 21 -3.19 15.91 -6.29
C LEU A 21 -1.84 16.31 -6.88
N SER A 22 -1.87 16.76 -8.12
CA SER A 22 -0.70 17.20 -8.88
C SER A 22 -0.87 18.63 -9.36
N THR A 23 0.09 19.49 -8.99
CA THR A 23 0.25 20.83 -9.54
C THR A 23 1.49 20.88 -10.46
N GLU A 24 1.89 22.04 -10.97
CA GLU A 24 3.14 22.13 -11.73
C GLU A 24 4.36 21.94 -10.82
N THR A 25 4.30 22.45 -9.59
CA THR A 25 5.45 22.48 -8.67
C THR A 25 5.43 21.37 -7.63
N ARG A 26 4.26 20.85 -7.23
CA ARG A 26 4.10 19.98 -6.05
C ARG A 26 3.18 18.79 -6.28
N ARG A 27 3.27 17.83 -5.35
CA ARG A 27 2.38 16.68 -5.26
C ARG A 27 1.89 16.53 -3.82
N PHE A 28 0.64 16.11 -3.68
CA PHE A 28 -0.02 15.91 -2.39
C PHE A 28 -0.76 14.58 -2.43
N LEU A 29 -0.55 13.75 -1.41
CA LEU A 29 -1.31 12.50 -1.25
C LEU A 29 -2.47 12.71 -0.28
N PHE A 30 -3.62 12.13 -0.59
CA PHE A 30 -4.72 11.94 0.34
C PHE A 30 -4.81 10.46 0.66
N ASN A 31 -4.59 10.11 1.92
CA ASN A 31 -4.42 8.75 2.45
C ASN A 31 -3.23 7.99 1.84
N VAL A 32 -2.67 7.06 2.61
CA VAL A 32 -1.52 6.22 2.23
C VAL A 32 -1.70 4.84 2.89
N GLY A 33 -2.63 4.04 2.34
CA GLY A 33 -2.84 2.67 2.78
C GLY A 33 -1.71 1.74 2.33
N ASP A 34 -1.71 0.50 2.84
CA ASP A 34 -0.77 -0.55 2.43
C ASP A 34 -0.66 -0.65 0.91
N GLY A 35 0.57 -0.82 0.41
CA GLY A 35 0.84 -1.05 -1.00
C GLY A 35 0.78 0.20 -1.88
N THR A 36 0.45 1.37 -1.33
CA THR A 36 0.40 2.63 -2.10
C THR A 36 1.74 2.93 -2.79
N GLN A 37 2.86 2.67 -2.12
CA GLN A 37 4.19 2.84 -2.72
C GLN A 37 4.44 1.87 -3.89
N ARG A 38 4.05 0.59 -3.72
CA ARG A 38 4.19 -0.45 -4.75
C ARG A 38 3.33 -0.13 -5.97
N LEU A 39 2.10 0.32 -5.74
CA LEU A 39 1.18 0.81 -6.76
C LEU A 39 1.81 1.97 -7.54
N CYS A 40 2.44 2.92 -6.86
CA CYS A 40 3.11 4.03 -7.55
C CYS A 40 4.27 3.55 -8.43
N MET A 41 5.00 2.52 -8.00
CA MET A 41 6.08 1.93 -8.81
C MET A 41 5.56 1.20 -10.05
N GLU A 42 4.55 0.33 -9.87
CA GLU A 42 3.87 -0.42 -10.94
C GLU A 42 3.37 0.52 -12.05
N HIS A 43 2.70 1.61 -11.67
CA HIS A 43 2.03 2.52 -12.61
C HIS A 43 2.86 3.77 -12.92
N HIS A 44 4.15 3.75 -12.61
CA HIS A 44 5.11 4.84 -12.87
C HIS A 44 4.65 6.22 -12.37
N VAL A 45 3.96 6.25 -11.24
CA VAL A 45 3.50 7.47 -10.58
C VAL A 45 4.69 8.16 -9.92
N ARG A 46 5.02 9.37 -10.39
CA ARG A 46 6.21 10.10 -9.93
C ARG A 46 5.98 10.76 -8.57
N LEU A 47 6.69 10.30 -7.56
CA LEU A 47 6.65 10.83 -6.19
C LEU A 47 7.70 11.92 -5.90
N ALA A 48 8.58 12.24 -6.85
CA ALA A 48 9.70 13.18 -6.66
C ALA A 48 9.29 14.61 -6.23
N LYS A 49 8.03 15.01 -6.39
CA LYS A 49 7.50 16.32 -5.95
C LYS A 49 6.56 16.25 -4.73
N LEU A 50 6.41 15.07 -4.13
CA LEU A 50 5.60 14.88 -2.92
C LEU A 50 6.16 15.64 -1.72
N GLN A 51 5.36 16.52 -1.13
CA GLN A 51 5.75 17.31 0.05
C GLN A 51 4.74 17.20 1.19
N HIS A 52 3.50 16.84 0.88
CA HIS A 52 2.40 16.82 1.84
C HIS A 52 1.58 15.55 1.71
N VAL A 53 1.17 15.01 2.86
CA VAL A 53 0.19 13.93 2.98
C VAL A 53 -0.98 14.45 3.80
N PHE A 54 -2.21 14.20 3.37
CA PHE A 54 -3.45 14.56 4.04
C PHE A 54 -4.19 13.27 4.43
N LEU A 55 -4.22 12.95 5.71
CA LEU A 55 -4.86 11.76 6.25
C LEU A 55 -6.29 12.06 6.64
N THR A 56 -7.23 11.22 6.23
CA THR A 56 -8.64 11.36 6.62
C THR A 56 -8.92 10.74 7.99
N GLU A 57 -8.18 9.69 8.36
CA GLU A 57 -8.34 8.91 9.59
C GLU A 57 -6.99 8.34 10.07
N LEU A 58 -6.88 7.96 11.34
CA LEU A 58 -5.74 7.19 11.89
C LEU A 58 -6.14 5.74 12.08
N ARG A 59 -6.36 5.05 10.97
CA ARG A 59 -6.68 3.62 10.92
C ARG A 59 -5.67 2.90 10.07
N SER A 60 -5.37 1.64 10.42
CA SER A 60 -4.38 0.81 9.70
C SER A 60 -4.62 0.82 8.18
N HIS A 61 -5.87 0.75 7.73
CA HIS A 61 -6.22 0.79 6.31
C HIS A 61 -5.86 2.13 5.62
N THR A 62 -5.88 3.26 6.33
CA THR A 62 -5.63 4.60 5.78
C THR A 62 -4.16 5.01 5.86
N VAL A 63 -3.44 4.54 6.87
CA VAL A 63 -2.06 5.00 7.18
C VAL A 63 -1.00 3.90 7.10
N GLY A 64 -1.37 2.64 6.89
CA GLY A 64 -0.46 1.51 7.01
C GLY A 64 0.75 1.55 6.06
N GLY A 65 0.59 2.15 4.87
CA GLY A 65 1.69 2.36 3.92
C GLY A 65 2.47 3.67 4.12
N LEU A 66 2.08 4.53 5.06
CA LEU A 66 2.76 5.81 5.30
C LEU A 66 4.22 5.64 5.76
N PRO A 67 4.58 4.70 6.67
CA PRO A 67 5.96 4.53 7.07
C PRO A 67 6.86 4.10 5.89
N GLY A 68 6.41 3.15 5.06
CA GLY A 68 7.09 2.76 3.83
C GLY A 68 7.24 3.92 2.85
N MET A 69 6.17 4.72 2.67
CA MET A 69 6.20 5.93 1.85
C MET A 69 7.21 6.96 2.37
N VAL A 70 7.33 7.17 3.68
CA VAL A 70 8.32 8.09 4.27
C VAL A 70 9.74 7.61 3.98
N LEU A 71 10.02 6.31 4.16
CA LEU A 71 11.33 5.72 3.83
C LEU A 71 11.67 5.96 2.36
N THR A 72 10.75 5.58 1.45
CA THR A 72 10.90 5.77 0.00
C THR A 72 11.14 7.24 -0.36
N VAL A 73 10.37 8.18 0.19
CA VAL A 73 10.54 9.61 -0.11
C VAL A 73 11.83 10.16 0.47
N SER A 74 12.24 9.72 1.66
CA SER A 74 13.50 10.17 2.27
C SER A 74 14.72 9.77 1.45
N ASP A 75 14.69 8.58 0.85
CA ASP A 75 15.77 8.05 0.02
C ASP A 75 15.86 8.75 -1.35
N THR A 76 14.85 9.53 -1.75
CA THR A 76 14.91 10.39 -2.96
C THR A 76 15.74 11.68 -2.78
N GLY A 77 16.29 11.91 -1.58
CA GLY A 77 17.12 13.09 -1.28
C GLY A 77 16.32 14.35 -0.94
N LYS A 78 15.03 14.22 -0.61
CA LYS A 78 14.22 15.35 -0.14
C LYS A 78 14.53 15.74 1.29
N SER A 79 14.32 17.01 1.61
CA SER A 79 14.53 17.56 2.95
C SER A 79 13.45 17.20 3.96
N GLY A 80 12.26 16.73 3.53
CA GLY A 80 11.19 16.42 4.46
C GLY A 80 9.83 16.11 3.84
N LEU A 81 8.89 15.77 4.70
CA LEU A 81 7.48 15.50 4.41
C LEU A 81 6.61 16.04 5.54
N HIS A 82 5.50 16.68 5.20
CA HIS A 82 4.55 17.19 6.18
C HIS A 82 3.23 16.41 6.10
N VAL A 83 2.87 15.75 7.21
CA VAL A 83 1.63 15.00 7.35
C VAL A 83 0.56 15.83 8.06
N HIS A 84 -0.57 16.04 7.42
CA HIS A 84 -1.77 16.64 7.99
C HIS A 84 -2.76 15.53 8.30
N GLY A 85 -3.41 15.56 9.45
CA GLY A 85 -4.36 14.50 9.79
C GLY A 85 -5.23 14.84 11.00
N PRO A 86 -6.08 13.90 11.46
CA PRO A 86 -6.92 14.09 12.65
C PRO A 86 -6.07 14.23 13.94
N PRO A 87 -6.69 14.47 15.11
CA PRO A 87 -5.98 14.47 16.39
C PRO A 87 -5.11 13.23 16.59
N ASN A 88 -3.98 13.39 17.28
CA ASN A 88 -2.96 12.37 17.53
C ASN A 88 -2.09 11.95 16.33
N THR A 89 -2.18 12.64 15.18
CA THR A 89 -1.27 12.39 14.05
C THR A 89 0.20 12.48 14.48
N LYS A 90 0.55 13.39 15.40
CA LYS A 90 1.92 13.48 15.94
C LYS A 90 2.31 12.25 16.77
N GLN A 91 1.38 11.73 17.55
CA GLN A 91 1.60 10.54 18.39
C GLN A 91 1.79 9.30 17.52
N TYR A 92 0.98 9.16 16.45
CA TYR A 92 1.17 8.11 15.45
C TYR A 92 2.59 8.16 14.83
N LEU A 93 3.04 9.32 14.35
CA LEU A 93 4.39 9.44 13.78
C LEU A 93 5.46 9.15 14.82
N LYS A 94 5.27 9.59 16.07
CA LYS A 94 6.18 9.26 17.18
C LYS A 94 6.28 7.75 17.38
N ALA A 95 5.18 6.99 17.29
CA ALA A 95 5.20 5.54 17.45
C ALA A 95 6.08 4.82 16.40
N THR A 96 6.22 5.39 15.19
CA THR A 96 7.07 4.81 14.12
C THR A 96 8.59 4.95 14.36
N ARG A 97 9.01 5.73 15.36
CA ARG A 97 10.43 6.04 15.64
C ARG A 97 11.33 4.83 15.86
N HIS A 98 10.75 3.69 16.22
CA HIS A 98 11.49 2.47 16.53
C HIS A 98 12.17 1.86 15.30
N PHE A 99 11.62 2.10 14.11
CA PHE A 99 12.13 1.56 12.83
C PHE A 99 12.29 2.63 11.75
N LEU A 100 11.70 3.81 11.95
CA LEU A 100 11.79 4.95 11.04
C LEU A 100 12.79 5.97 11.59
N TYR A 101 14.07 5.78 11.30
CA TYR A 101 15.15 6.72 11.64
C TYR A 101 15.77 7.34 10.37
N ARG A 102 15.58 8.66 10.20
CA ARG A 102 16.13 9.47 9.10
C ARG A 102 16.49 10.88 9.63
N PRO A 103 17.70 11.08 10.17
CA PRO A 103 18.04 12.32 10.89
C PRO A 103 18.01 13.57 10.00
N GLU A 104 18.38 13.42 8.73
CA GLU A 104 18.39 14.52 7.74
C GLU A 104 17.03 14.75 7.08
N PHE A 105 16.00 13.96 7.43
CA PHE A 105 14.68 14.07 6.84
C PHE A 105 13.69 14.68 7.83
N LYS A 106 13.23 15.89 7.53
CA LYS A 106 12.29 16.62 8.38
C LYS A 106 10.88 16.06 8.22
N LEU A 107 10.46 15.20 9.15
CA LEU A 107 9.09 14.69 9.22
C LEU A 107 8.25 15.55 10.18
N GLU A 108 7.32 16.33 9.64
CA GLU A 108 6.45 17.23 10.41
C GLU A 108 5.00 16.76 10.40
N ALA A 109 4.25 17.13 11.44
CA ALA A 109 2.81 16.89 11.48
C ALA A 109 1.97 18.07 11.98
N SER A 110 0.81 18.25 11.35
CA SER A 110 -0.25 19.16 11.78
C SER A 110 -1.53 18.38 12.03
N GLU A 111 -2.19 18.71 13.14
CA GLU A 111 -3.43 18.05 13.58
C GLU A 111 -4.61 18.98 13.28
N VAL A 112 -5.62 18.43 12.63
CA VAL A 112 -6.87 19.09 12.30
C VAL A 112 -7.89 18.72 13.37
N LEU A 113 -8.26 19.69 14.19
CA LEU A 113 -9.23 19.52 15.26
C LEU A 113 -10.64 19.85 14.76
N PRO A 114 -11.70 19.17 15.25
CA PRO A 114 -13.07 19.60 15.03
C PRO A 114 -13.28 21.04 15.51
N ILE A 115 -14.07 21.82 14.77
CA ILE A 115 -14.34 23.23 15.11
C ILE A 115 -15.10 23.28 16.44
N SER A 116 -14.52 23.97 17.42
CA SER A 116 -15.18 24.22 18.71
C SER A 116 -16.34 25.22 18.53
N PRO A 117 -17.38 25.20 19.37
CA PRO A 117 -18.43 26.21 19.34
C PRO A 117 -17.91 27.66 19.50
N GLU A 118 -16.76 27.83 20.15
CA GLU A 118 -16.10 29.11 20.43
C GLU A 118 -15.29 29.64 19.24
N ASP A 119 -14.84 28.76 18.33
CA ASP A 119 -14.06 29.12 17.14
C ASP A 119 -14.91 29.37 15.89
N LYS A 120 -16.24 29.34 16.01
CA LYS A 120 -17.19 29.53 14.90
C LYS A 120 -17.01 30.86 14.15
N GLU A 121 -16.50 31.90 14.83
CA GLU A 121 -16.29 33.22 14.22
C GLU A 121 -15.06 33.32 13.30
N LYS A 122 -14.13 32.34 13.32
CA LYS A 122 -12.85 32.42 12.59
C LYS A 122 -12.87 31.86 11.16
N GLY A 123 -13.98 31.29 10.70
CA GLY A 123 -14.12 30.74 9.36
C GLY A 123 -13.28 29.47 9.09
N VAL A 124 -13.36 28.95 7.86
CA VAL A 124 -12.68 27.70 7.45
C VAL A 124 -11.16 27.92 7.37
N LYS A 125 -10.40 27.29 8.27
CA LYS A 125 -8.95 27.38 8.29
C LYS A 125 -8.32 26.55 7.16
N SER A 126 -7.46 27.16 6.35
CA SER A 126 -6.59 26.42 5.42
C SER A 126 -5.53 25.66 6.20
N CYS A 127 -5.31 24.39 5.85
CA CYS A 127 -4.19 23.60 6.38
C CYS A 127 -2.95 23.69 5.47
N TYR A 128 -3.14 24.12 4.22
CA TYR A 128 -2.06 24.39 3.27
C TYR A 128 -2.46 25.47 2.27
N GLU A 129 -1.50 26.27 1.82
CA GLU A 129 -1.72 27.32 0.83
C GLU A 129 -0.44 27.63 0.03
N ASP A 130 -0.55 27.70 -1.30
CA ASP A 130 0.51 28.19 -2.20
C ASP A 130 -0.06 28.97 -3.40
N ASP A 131 0.78 29.31 -4.38
CA ASP A 131 0.38 30.08 -5.56
C ASP A 131 -0.52 29.31 -6.55
N GLU A 132 -0.65 27.98 -6.41
CA GLU A 132 -1.43 27.11 -7.30
C GLU A 132 -2.74 26.64 -6.65
N VAL A 133 -2.71 26.30 -5.35
CA VAL A 133 -3.83 25.70 -4.61
C VAL A 133 -3.93 26.15 -3.15
N VAL A 134 -5.14 26.01 -2.59
CA VAL A 134 -5.43 26.04 -1.15
C VAL A 134 -6.04 24.72 -0.75
N VAL A 135 -5.65 24.17 0.40
CA VAL A 135 -6.30 23.01 0.99
C VAL A 135 -6.95 23.41 2.29
N HIS A 136 -8.27 23.22 2.37
CA HIS A 136 -9.07 23.38 3.57
C HIS A 136 -9.37 22.01 4.17
N ALA A 137 -9.42 21.94 5.49
CA ALA A 137 -9.75 20.71 6.20
C ALA A 137 -11.03 20.90 7.03
N VAL A 138 -11.90 19.91 7.02
CA VAL A 138 -13.14 19.87 7.78
C VAL A 138 -13.14 18.61 8.63
N ALA A 139 -12.88 18.77 9.93
CA ALA A 139 -12.86 17.68 10.89
C ALA A 139 -14.21 17.53 11.59
N VAL A 140 -14.70 16.30 11.70
CA VAL A 140 -15.95 15.95 12.39
C VAL A 140 -15.73 14.78 13.32
N ALA A 141 -16.31 14.85 14.52
CA ALA A 141 -16.26 13.79 15.50
C ALA A 141 -17.56 12.97 15.49
N LYS A 142 -17.44 11.66 15.71
CA LYS A 142 -18.59 10.80 16.04
C LYS A 142 -19.30 11.37 17.27
N PRO A 143 -20.63 11.57 17.24
CA PRO A 143 -21.38 12.01 18.41
C PRO A 143 -21.25 10.99 19.54
N ARG A 144 -21.10 11.47 20.78
CA ARG A 144 -21.22 10.61 21.97
C ARG A 144 -22.66 10.11 22.06
N ALA A 145 -22.85 8.79 22.14
CA ALA A 145 -24.17 8.22 22.37
C ALA A 145 -24.70 8.71 23.73
N GLY A 146 -25.87 9.34 23.76
CA GLY A 146 -26.53 9.73 24.99
C GLY A 146 -26.84 8.51 25.85
N ALA A 147 -26.30 8.45 27.05
CA ALA A 147 -26.43 7.31 27.95
C ALA A 147 -27.90 7.02 28.33
N LYS A 148 -28.50 6.02 27.67
CA LYS A 148 -29.32 5.01 28.34
C LYS A 148 -28.68 3.65 28.06
N ARG A 149 -27.65 3.29 28.85
CA ARG A 149 -27.06 1.95 28.82
C ARG A 149 -28.16 0.92 29.03
N LYS A 150 -28.38 0.03 28.07
CA LYS A 150 -29.07 -1.24 28.34
C LYS A 150 -28.09 -2.09 29.15
N LEU A 151 -28.56 -2.68 30.25
CA LEU A 151 -27.73 -3.35 31.28
C LEU A 151 -26.87 -4.53 30.78
N ASN A 152 -27.01 -4.95 29.50
CA ASN A 152 -26.43 -6.17 28.95
C ASN A 152 -25.47 -5.95 27.77
N GLU A 153 -25.08 -4.71 27.45
CA GLU A 153 -24.08 -4.46 26.40
C GLU A 153 -22.65 -4.47 27.00
N SER A 154 -21.78 -5.29 26.40
CA SER A 154 -20.35 -5.34 26.69
C SER A 154 -19.74 -3.94 26.57
N PRO A 155 -18.76 -3.56 27.42
CA PRO A 155 -18.16 -2.24 27.36
C PRO A 155 -17.49 -2.03 26.00
N THR A 156 -18.07 -1.19 25.15
CA THR A 156 -17.37 -0.63 24.00
C THR A 156 -16.20 0.20 24.54
N SER A 157 -15.00 -0.03 24.01
CA SER A 157 -13.79 0.66 24.46
C SER A 157 -13.95 2.18 24.34
N GLU A 158 -13.60 2.94 25.38
CA GLU A 158 -13.70 4.41 25.45
C GLU A 158 -13.09 5.16 24.24
N GLY A 159 -12.20 4.51 23.46
CA GLY A 159 -11.59 5.06 22.24
C GLY A 159 -12.49 5.11 21.00
N GLU A 160 -13.58 4.33 20.92
CA GLU A 160 -14.53 4.40 19.79
C GLU A 160 -15.54 5.54 19.91
N GLU A 161 -15.65 6.16 21.10
CA GLU A 161 -16.65 7.19 21.39
C GLU A 161 -16.27 8.59 20.88
N THR A 162 -15.02 8.80 20.45
CA THR A 162 -14.50 10.10 19.99
C THR A 162 -13.72 10.00 18.67
N HIS A 163 -14.13 9.10 17.79
CA HIS A 163 -13.51 8.96 16.47
C HIS A 163 -13.66 10.24 15.63
N VAL A 164 -12.54 10.81 15.16
CA VAL A 164 -12.52 12.02 14.32
C VAL A 164 -12.14 11.65 12.89
N SER A 165 -12.95 12.10 11.94
CA SER A 165 -12.70 12.01 10.50
C SER A 165 -12.44 13.40 9.93
N VAL A 166 -11.51 13.50 8.98
CA VAL A 166 -11.18 14.75 8.27
C VAL A 166 -11.54 14.62 6.80
N SER A 167 -12.32 15.56 6.29
CA SER A 167 -12.53 15.77 4.86
C SER A 167 -11.70 16.95 4.37
N TYR A 168 -11.33 16.96 3.09
CA TYR A 168 -10.48 18.00 2.52
C TYR A 168 -11.14 18.66 1.32
N VAL A 169 -10.97 19.97 1.17
CA VAL A 169 -11.40 20.73 -0.02
C VAL A 169 -10.17 21.39 -0.63
N VAL A 170 -9.89 21.08 -1.89
CA VAL A 170 -8.80 21.66 -2.67
C VAL A 170 -9.38 22.74 -3.56
N GLU A 171 -9.04 24.00 -3.32
CA GLU A 171 -9.37 25.13 -4.18
C GLU A 171 -8.19 25.46 -5.10
N THR A 172 -8.46 25.70 -6.38
CA THR A 172 -7.48 26.30 -7.31
C THR A 172 -7.45 27.82 -7.16
N ARG A 173 -6.33 28.45 -7.50
CA ARG A 173 -6.31 29.92 -7.61
C ARG A 173 -7.11 30.41 -8.81
N PRO A 174 -7.78 31.58 -8.70
CA PRO A 174 -8.37 32.25 -9.85
C PRO A 174 -7.33 32.44 -10.96
N GLN A 175 -7.65 32.01 -12.17
CA GLN A 175 -6.72 32.15 -13.30
C GLN A 175 -7.01 33.45 -14.02
N ARG A 176 -5.99 34.30 -14.14
CA ARG A 176 -6.07 35.51 -14.96
C ARG A 176 -6.38 35.12 -16.40
N GLY A 177 -7.24 35.89 -17.05
CA GLY A 177 -7.57 35.63 -18.45
C GLY A 177 -6.36 35.82 -19.36
N LYS A 178 -6.43 35.24 -20.56
CA LYS A 178 -5.36 35.33 -21.56
C LYS A 178 -5.10 36.80 -21.93
N PHE A 179 -3.85 37.21 -21.92
CA PHE A 179 -3.43 38.52 -22.44
C PHE A 179 -3.55 38.56 -23.97
N LEU A 180 -4.29 39.54 -24.48
CA LEU A 180 -4.58 39.76 -25.88
C LEU A 180 -3.52 40.70 -26.48
N VAL A 181 -2.37 40.12 -26.86
CA VAL A 181 -1.21 40.84 -27.40
C VAL A 181 -1.59 41.76 -28.56
N GLU A 182 -2.37 41.26 -29.52
CA GLU A 182 -2.77 42.05 -30.70
C GLU A 182 -3.70 43.22 -30.34
N LYS A 183 -4.57 43.04 -29.33
CA LYS A 183 -5.45 44.11 -28.86
C LYS A 183 -4.66 45.20 -28.11
N ALA A 184 -3.67 44.81 -27.32
CA ALA A 184 -2.76 45.75 -26.65
C ALA A 184 -1.92 46.57 -27.66
N LYS A 185 -1.40 45.91 -28.72
CA LYS A 185 -0.71 46.61 -29.82
C LYS A 185 -1.64 47.58 -30.55
N ALA A 186 -2.85 47.15 -30.89
CA ALA A 186 -3.85 47.99 -31.58
C ALA A 186 -4.25 49.23 -30.74
N LEU A 187 -4.16 49.14 -29.41
CA LEU A 187 -4.44 50.26 -28.52
C LEU A 187 -3.25 51.23 -28.34
N GLY A 188 -2.10 50.95 -28.96
CA GLY A 188 -0.90 51.79 -28.92
C GLY A 188 0.11 51.41 -27.85
N VAL A 189 -0.06 50.26 -27.17
CA VAL A 189 0.83 49.84 -26.09
C VAL A 189 2.10 49.20 -26.68
N PRO A 190 3.31 49.74 -26.40
CA PRO A 190 4.54 49.14 -26.87
C PRO A 190 4.82 47.80 -26.16
N LYS A 191 5.34 46.83 -26.93
CA LYS A 191 5.75 45.53 -26.40
C LYS A 191 6.86 45.71 -25.36
N GLY A 192 6.70 45.09 -24.19
CA GLY A 192 7.68 45.19 -23.10
C GLY A 192 7.00 45.25 -21.74
N LYS A 193 7.57 46.03 -20.81
CA LYS A 193 7.12 46.12 -19.40
C LYS A 193 5.63 46.45 -19.25
N LEU A 194 5.08 47.27 -20.15
CA LEU A 194 3.67 47.69 -20.13
C LEU A 194 2.70 46.54 -20.40
N PHE A 195 3.08 45.54 -21.22
CA PHE A 195 2.27 44.32 -21.38
C PHE A 195 2.18 43.52 -20.09
N GLY A 196 3.30 43.41 -19.37
CA GLY A 196 3.33 42.77 -18.07
C GLY A 196 2.44 43.48 -17.05
N GLN A 197 2.43 44.82 -17.05
CA GLN A 197 1.57 45.62 -16.19
C GLN A 197 0.08 45.39 -16.49
N LEU A 198 -0.32 45.46 -17.77
CA LEU A 198 -1.69 45.19 -18.19
C LEU A 198 -2.14 43.76 -17.88
N HIS A 199 -1.28 42.76 -18.09
CA HIS A 199 -1.58 41.38 -17.72
C HIS A 199 -1.66 41.19 -16.19
N GLN A 200 -0.92 41.99 -15.42
CA GLN A 200 -0.97 42.05 -13.96
C GLN A 200 -2.18 42.84 -13.41
N GLY A 201 -3.12 43.28 -14.25
CA GLY A 201 -4.32 43.96 -13.80
C GLY A 201 -4.11 45.45 -13.56
N LYS A 202 -2.96 46.01 -13.97
CA LYS A 202 -2.64 47.43 -13.80
C LYS A 202 -2.94 48.16 -15.11
N ASP A 203 -3.75 49.20 -15.02
CA ASP A 203 -3.98 50.12 -16.12
C ASP A 203 -2.69 50.88 -16.44
N VAL A 204 -2.48 51.19 -17.72
CA VAL A 204 -1.25 51.82 -18.21
C VAL A 204 -1.59 53.12 -18.91
N THR A 205 -0.91 54.20 -18.51
CA THR A 205 -0.97 55.49 -19.19
C THR A 205 0.15 55.58 -20.23
N LEU A 206 -0.21 55.81 -21.49
CA LEU A 206 0.71 55.99 -22.61
C LEU A 206 1.30 57.42 -22.64
N PRO A 207 2.42 57.67 -23.36
CA PRO A 207 3.06 58.99 -23.43
C PRO A 207 2.16 60.12 -23.97
N ASP A 208 1.12 59.77 -24.74
CA ASP A 208 0.10 60.69 -25.25
C ASP A 208 -1.02 61.01 -24.23
N GLY A 209 -0.94 60.46 -23.01
CA GLY A 209 -1.92 60.62 -21.95
C GLY A 209 -3.08 59.62 -21.99
N LYS A 210 -3.17 58.74 -22.99
CA LYS A 210 -4.23 57.73 -23.11
C LYS A 210 -4.06 56.64 -22.05
N VAL A 211 -5.11 56.37 -21.28
CA VAL A 211 -5.14 55.24 -20.33
C VAL A 211 -5.71 54.00 -21.02
N VAL A 212 -4.92 52.94 -21.07
CA VAL A 212 -5.34 51.61 -21.55
C VAL A 212 -5.65 50.75 -20.34
N LYS A 213 -6.88 50.23 -20.26
CA LYS A 213 -7.28 49.40 -19.13
C LYS A 213 -6.79 47.96 -19.30
N SER A 214 -6.45 47.31 -18.20
CA SER A 214 -6.13 45.88 -18.21
C SER A 214 -7.29 45.06 -18.78
N SER A 215 -8.53 45.38 -18.41
CA SER A 215 -9.75 44.72 -18.91
C SER A 215 -9.91 44.77 -20.43
N ASP A 216 -9.32 45.78 -21.10
CA ASP A 216 -9.38 45.88 -22.55
C ASP A 216 -8.43 44.89 -23.22
N CYS A 217 -7.36 44.49 -22.53
CA CYS A 217 -6.27 43.69 -23.07
C CYS A 217 -6.18 42.28 -22.47
N VAL A 218 -7.05 41.91 -21.54
CA VAL A 218 -7.04 40.63 -20.85
C VAL A 218 -8.45 40.05 -20.90
N LEU A 219 -8.59 38.78 -21.28
CA LEU A 219 -9.88 38.09 -21.18
C LEU A 219 -10.38 38.06 -19.72
N PRO A 220 -11.68 37.81 -19.46
CA PRO A 220 -12.16 37.58 -18.11
C PRO A 220 -11.36 36.47 -17.41
N SER A 221 -11.05 36.67 -16.13
CA SER A 221 -10.41 35.64 -15.31
C SER A 221 -11.35 34.44 -15.15
N ALA A 222 -10.79 33.23 -15.20
CA ALA A 222 -11.54 32.04 -14.83
C ALA A 222 -11.66 31.97 -13.30
N PRO A 223 -12.86 31.69 -12.76
CA PRO A 223 -13.05 31.58 -11.33
C PRO A 223 -12.26 30.40 -10.76
N ALA A 224 -12.01 30.45 -9.45
CA ALA A 224 -11.50 29.31 -8.71
C ALA A 224 -12.49 28.14 -8.82
N ALA A 225 -11.94 26.94 -8.97
CA ALA A 225 -12.67 25.68 -8.92
C ALA A 225 -12.19 24.83 -7.75
N ALA A 226 -13.11 24.03 -7.18
CA ALA A 226 -12.85 23.16 -6.05
C ALA A 226 -13.04 21.68 -6.38
N CYS A 227 -12.23 20.86 -5.69
CA CYS A 227 -12.38 19.41 -5.60
C CYS A 227 -12.54 19.04 -4.12
N VAL A 228 -13.50 18.18 -3.79
CA VAL A 228 -13.76 17.76 -2.41
C VAL A 228 -13.41 16.28 -2.24
N VAL A 229 -12.68 15.93 -1.18
CA VAL A 229 -12.44 14.56 -0.72
C VAL A 229 -13.19 14.37 0.58
N VAL A 230 -14.29 13.62 0.53
CA VAL A 230 -15.22 13.44 1.66
C VAL A 230 -14.95 12.14 2.37
N SER A 231 -14.57 12.23 3.64
CA SER A 231 -14.47 11.10 4.55
C SER A 231 -15.62 11.10 5.55
N CYS A 232 -16.51 10.12 5.40
CA CYS A 232 -17.62 9.86 6.31
C CYS A 232 -17.62 8.37 6.64
N PRO A 233 -16.91 7.94 7.70
CA PRO A 233 -16.58 6.53 7.90
C PRO A 233 -17.79 5.65 8.21
N THR A 234 -18.78 6.20 8.93
CA THR A 234 -20.00 5.46 9.32
C THR A 234 -21.22 6.39 9.33
N ILE A 235 -22.43 5.80 9.33
CA ILE A 235 -23.70 6.54 9.48
C ILE A 235 -23.68 7.48 10.69
N ALA A 236 -23.03 7.07 11.78
CA ALA A 236 -22.93 7.87 13.00
C ALA A 236 -22.25 9.24 12.79
N HIS A 237 -21.44 9.39 11.73
CA HIS A 237 -20.77 10.66 11.41
C HIS A 237 -21.62 11.59 10.53
N VAL A 238 -22.71 11.09 9.92
CA VAL A 238 -23.47 11.83 8.89
C VAL A 238 -24.00 13.14 9.45
N ASP A 239 -24.66 13.13 10.62
CA ASP A 239 -25.25 14.33 11.20
C ASP A 239 -24.22 15.42 11.50
N ALA A 240 -23.04 15.04 12.01
CA ALA A 240 -21.95 15.96 12.28
C ALA A 240 -21.36 16.53 10.97
N LEU A 241 -21.26 15.72 9.91
CA LEU A 241 -20.73 16.14 8.62
C LEU A 241 -21.65 17.11 7.89
N VAL A 242 -22.93 16.76 7.73
CA VAL A 242 -23.87 17.56 6.94
C VAL A 242 -24.17 18.92 7.59
N SER A 243 -24.09 18.97 8.93
CA SER A 243 -24.27 20.19 9.73
C SER A 243 -23.00 21.03 9.83
N SER A 244 -21.86 20.54 9.32
CA SER A 244 -20.59 21.26 9.43
C SER A 244 -20.59 22.54 8.61
N GLU A 245 -20.26 23.65 9.27
CA GLU A 245 -20.15 24.96 8.62
C GLU A 245 -18.95 25.03 7.65
N GLY A 246 -18.00 24.10 7.77
CA GLY A 246 -16.81 23.99 6.91
C GLY A 246 -17.12 23.85 5.42
N PHE A 247 -18.33 23.38 5.09
CA PHE A 247 -18.78 23.22 3.70
C PHE A 247 -19.64 24.37 3.17
N ASN A 248 -20.08 25.31 4.02
CA ASN A 248 -21.07 26.33 3.64
C ASN A 248 -20.61 27.23 2.47
N ARG A 249 -19.30 27.47 2.34
CA ARG A 249 -18.71 28.24 1.23
C ARG A 249 -18.92 27.58 -0.14
N TYR A 250 -19.03 26.25 -0.16
CA TYR A 250 -19.07 25.41 -1.35
C TYR A 250 -20.49 24.97 -1.73
N LYS A 251 -21.49 25.34 -0.92
CA LYS A 251 -22.89 25.09 -1.23
C LYS A 251 -23.36 26.10 -2.27
N GLU A 252 -24.08 25.65 -3.28
CA GLU A 252 -24.69 26.49 -4.31
C GLU A 252 -25.71 27.44 -3.66
N THR A 253 -25.44 28.75 -3.70
CA THR A 253 -26.37 29.79 -3.23
C THR A 253 -26.48 30.89 -4.29
N GLU A 254 -27.69 31.39 -4.52
CA GLU A 254 -27.92 32.45 -5.50
C GLU A 254 -27.17 33.75 -5.11
N GLY A 255 -26.40 34.30 -6.04
CA GLY A 255 -25.88 35.68 -5.95
C GLY A 255 -24.56 35.91 -5.18
N LYS A 256 -23.76 34.87 -4.88
CA LYS A 256 -22.41 35.04 -4.27
C LYS A 256 -21.28 34.63 -5.23
N ASP A 257 -20.15 35.34 -5.15
CA ASP A 257 -18.86 34.96 -5.74
C ASP A 257 -18.31 33.69 -5.06
N GLN A 258 -18.91 32.53 -5.35
CA GLN A 258 -18.57 31.25 -4.73
C GLN A 258 -17.62 30.43 -5.60
N VAL A 259 -16.74 29.67 -4.92
CA VAL A 259 -15.87 28.69 -5.56
C VAL A 259 -16.74 27.51 -5.99
N GLN A 260 -16.78 27.24 -7.30
CA GLN A 260 -17.59 26.17 -7.87
C GLN A 260 -16.96 24.80 -7.58
N VAL A 261 -17.73 23.87 -7.01
CA VAL A 261 -17.31 22.47 -6.83
C VAL A 261 -17.47 21.72 -8.16
N GLU A 262 -16.38 21.18 -8.67
CA GLU A 262 -16.35 20.46 -9.95
C GLU A 262 -16.43 18.95 -9.77
N VAL A 263 -15.85 18.45 -8.68
CA VAL A 263 -15.82 17.02 -8.37
C VAL A 263 -15.80 16.76 -6.87
N VAL A 264 -16.52 15.73 -6.44
CA VAL A 264 -16.59 15.23 -5.07
C VAL A 264 -16.20 13.75 -5.07
N PHE A 265 -15.13 13.40 -4.37
CA PHE A 265 -14.67 12.02 -4.16
C PHE A 265 -15.21 11.51 -2.83
N HIS A 266 -15.97 10.42 -2.87
CA HIS A 266 -16.65 9.85 -1.71
C HIS A 266 -15.92 8.60 -1.19
N LEU A 267 -15.44 8.66 0.05
CA LEU A 267 -14.78 7.53 0.73
C LEU A 267 -15.73 6.68 1.58
N GLY A 268 -16.95 7.16 1.84
CA GLY A 268 -17.92 6.49 2.70
C GLY A 268 -18.47 5.19 2.11
N SER A 269 -18.92 4.29 2.99
CA SER A 269 -19.56 3.03 2.62
C SER A 269 -20.93 3.24 1.97
N LEU A 270 -21.47 2.18 1.36
CA LEU A 270 -22.81 2.21 0.74
C LEU A 270 -23.91 2.69 1.70
N ASP A 271 -23.83 2.30 2.98
CA ASP A 271 -24.78 2.72 4.01
C ASP A 271 -24.78 4.24 4.26
N VAL A 272 -23.60 4.85 4.19
CA VAL A 272 -23.45 6.30 4.29
C VAL A 272 -24.00 6.99 3.04
N LEU A 273 -23.66 6.45 1.86
CA LEU A 273 -24.09 7.01 0.58
C LEU A 273 -25.62 6.95 0.41
N ARG A 274 -26.29 5.93 0.95
CA ARG A 274 -27.76 5.81 0.93
C ARG A 274 -28.46 6.66 2.00
N HIS A 275 -27.72 7.25 2.94
CA HIS A 275 -28.34 7.99 4.03
C HIS A 275 -29.02 9.28 3.51
N PRO A 276 -30.34 9.51 3.77
CA PRO A 276 -31.07 10.62 3.15
C PRO A 276 -30.46 12.01 3.39
N LYS A 277 -30.02 12.28 4.62
CA LYS A 277 -29.35 13.56 4.94
C LYS A 277 -28.03 13.74 4.19
N TYR A 278 -27.28 12.65 3.97
CA TYR A 278 -26.03 12.71 3.24
C TYR A 278 -26.31 13.01 1.76
N ALA A 279 -27.28 12.32 1.18
CA ALA A 279 -27.74 12.52 -0.19
C ALA A 279 -28.30 13.94 -0.44
N GLU A 280 -29.05 14.51 0.49
CA GLU A 280 -29.49 15.91 0.41
C GLU A 280 -28.30 16.88 0.46
N TRP A 281 -27.37 16.64 1.39
CA TRP A 281 -26.16 17.44 1.52
C TRP A 281 -25.27 17.39 0.27
N THR A 282 -25.12 16.24 -0.39
CA THR A 282 -24.33 16.15 -1.62
C THR A 282 -24.91 16.98 -2.76
N ARG A 283 -26.24 17.02 -2.90
CA ARG A 283 -26.90 17.88 -3.91
C ARG A 283 -26.66 19.37 -3.68
N SER A 284 -26.38 19.77 -2.44
CA SER A 284 -26.12 21.18 -2.10
C SER A 284 -24.82 21.73 -2.70
N PHE A 285 -23.89 20.88 -3.19
CA PHE A 285 -22.69 21.33 -3.92
C PHE A 285 -22.97 21.85 -5.33
N GLY A 286 -24.23 21.74 -5.76
CA GLY A 286 -24.76 22.36 -6.95
C GLY A 286 -24.83 21.43 -8.15
N ALA A 287 -25.65 21.83 -9.12
CA ALA A 287 -26.01 20.95 -10.22
C ALA A 287 -24.83 20.58 -11.14
N GLN A 288 -23.69 21.28 -11.10
CA GLN A 288 -22.53 20.99 -11.95
C GLN A 288 -21.52 20.02 -11.31
N ALA A 289 -21.62 19.77 -10.01
CA ALA A 289 -20.68 18.90 -9.31
C ALA A 289 -20.80 17.45 -9.80
N ARG A 290 -19.66 16.84 -10.14
CA ARG A 290 -19.57 15.40 -10.44
C ARG A 290 -19.24 14.63 -9.17
N HIS A 291 -19.81 13.45 -9.00
CA HIS A 291 -19.64 12.64 -7.79
C HIS A 291 -18.95 11.33 -8.14
N VAL A 292 -17.82 11.04 -7.50
CA VAL A 292 -17.01 9.84 -7.75
C VAL A 292 -16.99 8.99 -6.50
N LEU A 293 -17.50 7.77 -6.59
CA LEU A 293 -17.53 6.82 -5.48
C LEU A 293 -16.22 6.04 -5.43
N LEU A 294 -15.49 6.09 -4.32
CA LEU A 294 -14.23 5.35 -4.14
C LEU A 294 -14.35 4.20 -3.13
N GLY A 295 -15.32 4.30 -2.20
CA GLY A 295 -15.58 3.33 -1.14
C GLY A 295 -16.72 2.33 -1.42
N HIS A 296 -17.14 2.17 -2.67
CA HIS A 296 -18.30 1.34 -3.05
C HIS A 296 -17.87 0.00 -3.65
N ASP A 297 -18.51 -1.11 -3.27
CA ASP A 297 -18.26 -2.46 -3.79
C ASP A 297 -18.44 -2.61 -5.32
N ALA A 298 -19.08 -1.64 -5.97
CA ALA A 298 -19.29 -1.63 -7.41
C ALA A 298 -18.05 -1.12 -8.17
N CYS A 299 -17.13 -0.42 -7.50
CA CYS A 299 -15.90 0.10 -8.11
C CYS A 299 -15.07 -1.04 -8.69
N ALA A 300 -14.51 -0.81 -9.89
CA ALA A 300 -13.80 -1.83 -10.64
C ALA A 300 -12.67 -2.44 -9.81
N GLN A 301 -12.82 -3.72 -9.54
CA GLN A 301 -12.11 -4.46 -8.53
C GLN A 301 -10.94 -5.24 -9.19
N LYS A 302 -10.16 -4.58 -10.03
CA LYS A 302 -9.08 -5.14 -10.86
C LYS A 302 -7.79 -5.30 -10.05
N THR A 303 -6.93 -6.25 -10.41
CA THR A 303 -5.63 -6.34 -9.74
C THR A 303 -4.80 -5.09 -10.04
N VAL A 304 -4.25 -4.51 -8.97
CA VAL A 304 -3.44 -3.29 -9.04
C VAL A 304 -1.98 -3.62 -9.37
N TYR A 305 -1.46 -4.76 -8.89
CA TYR A 305 -0.11 -5.24 -9.15
C TYR A 305 -0.09 -6.17 -10.36
N ARG A 306 -0.28 -5.60 -11.56
CA ARG A 306 -0.59 -6.34 -12.79
C ARG A 306 0.53 -7.28 -13.20
N ALA A 307 1.77 -6.83 -13.12
CA ALA A 307 2.92 -7.65 -13.47
C ALA A 307 3.03 -8.91 -12.61
N SER A 308 2.90 -8.75 -11.29
CA SER A 308 2.86 -9.86 -10.35
C SER A 308 1.66 -10.79 -10.62
N ALA A 309 0.52 -10.26 -11.07
CA ALA A 309 -0.66 -11.07 -11.39
C ALA A 309 -0.54 -11.81 -12.73
N LYS A 310 0.04 -11.20 -13.77
CA LYS A 310 0.38 -11.85 -15.05
C LYS A 310 1.34 -13.01 -14.79
N LEU A 311 2.42 -12.77 -14.06
CA LEU A 311 3.41 -13.80 -13.73
C LEU A 311 2.79 -14.94 -12.91
N GLN A 312 1.95 -14.63 -11.91
CA GLN A 312 1.23 -15.65 -11.14
C GLN A 312 0.32 -16.51 -12.05
N ALA A 313 -0.41 -15.89 -12.98
CA ALA A 313 -1.29 -16.61 -13.90
C ALA A 313 -0.51 -17.53 -14.86
N GLN A 314 0.61 -17.04 -15.40
CA GLN A 314 1.55 -17.84 -16.20
C GLN A 314 2.09 -19.04 -15.40
N LEU A 315 2.53 -18.81 -14.15
CA LEU A 315 3.05 -19.86 -13.29
C LEU A 315 1.97 -20.85 -12.84
N HIS A 316 0.72 -20.40 -12.64
CA HIS A 316 -0.41 -21.29 -12.36
C HIS A 316 -0.74 -22.19 -13.55
N ALA A 317 -0.68 -21.66 -14.77
CA ALA A 317 -0.93 -22.46 -15.99
C ALA A 317 0.12 -23.57 -16.16
N VAL A 318 1.38 -23.35 -15.76
CA VAL A 318 2.44 -24.38 -15.83
C VAL A 318 2.47 -25.27 -14.58
N PHE A 319 2.29 -24.70 -13.38
CA PHE A 319 2.39 -25.38 -12.09
C PHE A 319 1.15 -25.14 -11.19
N PRO A 320 -0.02 -25.69 -11.55
CA PRO A 320 -1.29 -25.36 -10.89
C PRO A 320 -1.37 -25.78 -9.42
N HIS A 321 -0.55 -26.74 -9.00
CA HIS A 321 -0.46 -27.18 -7.59
C HIS A 321 0.45 -26.29 -6.74
N ALA A 322 1.45 -25.65 -7.35
CA ALA A 322 2.43 -24.82 -6.66
C ALA A 322 2.02 -23.34 -6.59
N PHE A 323 1.15 -22.89 -7.49
CA PHE A 323 0.66 -21.52 -7.53
C PHE A 323 -0.87 -21.48 -7.51
N PRO A 324 -1.50 -20.66 -6.66
CA PRO A 324 -2.95 -20.46 -6.68
C PRO A 324 -3.37 -19.70 -7.95
N SER A 325 -4.54 -20.03 -8.51
CA SER A 325 -5.16 -19.20 -9.55
C SER A 325 -5.58 -17.85 -8.99
N ASN A 326 -5.41 -16.80 -9.79
CA ASN A 326 -5.93 -15.45 -9.56
C ASN A 326 -7.04 -15.07 -10.57
N GLU A 327 -7.51 -16.01 -11.39
CA GLU A 327 -8.55 -15.76 -12.41
C GLU A 327 -9.86 -15.28 -11.79
N ALA A 328 -10.37 -15.98 -10.77
CA ALA A 328 -11.61 -15.61 -10.10
C ALA A 328 -11.54 -14.22 -9.45
N HIS A 329 -10.37 -13.81 -8.96
CA HIS A 329 -10.14 -12.48 -8.43
C HIS A 329 -10.28 -11.40 -9.51
N GLU A 330 -9.77 -11.65 -10.71
CA GLU A 330 -9.86 -10.73 -11.85
C GLU A 330 -11.23 -10.75 -12.53
N LEU A 331 -11.93 -11.88 -12.55
CA LEU A 331 -13.24 -12.03 -13.23
C LEU A 331 -14.45 -11.84 -12.30
N ARG A 332 -14.25 -11.47 -11.02
CA ARG A 332 -15.33 -11.35 -10.01
C ARG A 332 -16.45 -10.38 -10.36
N ASP A 333 -16.22 -9.44 -11.28
CA ASP A 333 -17.27 -8.58 -11.81
C ASP A 333 -17.63 -9.04 -13.23
N PRO A 334 -18.84 -9.59 -13.48
CA PRO A 334 -19.23 -10.17 -14.77
C PRO A 334 -19.53 -9.14 -15.87
N ILE A 335 -19.13 -7.88 -15.68
CA ILE A 335 -19.59 -6.72 -16.45
C ILE A 335 -18.37 -5.93 -16.90
N GLU A 336 -18.33 -5.54 -18.19
CA GLU A 336 -17.25 -4.73 -18.76
C GLU A 336 -17.02 -3.43 -17.96
N PRO A 337 -15.79 -2.89 -17.93
CA PRO A 337 -15.53 -1.57 -17.38
C PRO A 337 -16.59 -0.57 -17.85
N PHE A 338 -17.08 0.29 -16.95
CA PHE A 338 -18.11 1.32 -17.23
C PHE A 338 -19.55 0.85 -17.46
N SER A 339 -19.85 -0.45 -17.50
CA SER A 339 -21.22 -0.94 -17.79
C SER A 339 -22.07 -1.28 -16.56
N ARG A 340 -21.54 -1.09 -15.34
CA ARG A 340 -22.34 -1.19 -14.11
C ARG A 340 -23.28 0.00 -13.99
N VAL A 341 -24.58 -0.28 -14.06
CA VAL A 341 -25.63 0.65 -13.68
C VAL A 341 -25.46 0.96 -12.19
N LEU A 342 -25.28 2.23 -11.88
CA LEU A 342 -25.27 2.70 -10.49
C LEU A 342 -26.56 2.25 -9.80
N ASP A 343 -26.43 1.84 -8.55
CA ASP A 343 -27.57 1.43 -7.74
C ASP A 343 -28.65 2.52 -7.81
N ALA A 344 -29.80 2.18 -8.38
CA ALA A 344 -30.91 3.12 -8.58
C ALA A 344 -31.46 3.67 -7.26
N SER A 345 -31.08 3.09 -6.11
CA SER A 345 -31.38 3.61 -4.77
C SER A 345 -30.44 4.74 -4.30
N LEU A 346 -29.32 4.99 -4.99
CA LEU A 346 -28.42 6.09 -4.67
C LEU A 346 -28.96 7.42 -5.21
N ASP A 347 -29.73 8.07 -4.37
CA ASP A 347 -30.35 9.37 -4.67
C ASP A 347 -29.40 10.55 -4.32
N LEU A 348 -28.09 10.41 -4.60
CA LEU A 348 -27.07 11.41 -4.23
C LEU A 348 -27.14 12.68 -5.09
N THR A 349 -27.47 12.51 -6.37
CA THR A 349 -27.47 13.53 -7.42
C THR A 349 -28.14 12.95 -8.67
N ASP A 350 -28.22 13.73 -9.75
CA ASP A 350 -28.57 13.22 -11.08
C ASP A 350 -27.62 12.07 -11.46
N THR A 351 -28.17 10.89 -11.73
CA THR A 351 -27.39 9.68 -12.03
C THR A 351 -26.37 9.88 -13.15
N SER A 352 -26.60 10.81 -14.08
CA SER A 352 -25.65 11.18 -15.14
C SER A 352 -24.34 11.83 -14.64
N LYS A 353 -24.32 12.31 -13.39
CA LYS A 353 -23.17 12.98 -12.74
C LYS A 353 -22.50 12.11 -11.68
N LEU A 354 -23.06 10.94 -11.42
CA LEU A 354 -22.49 9.97 -10.53
C LEU A 354 -21.58 9.03 -11.34
N SER A 355 -20.41 8.72 -10.82
CA SER A 355 -19.42 7.87 -11.47
C SER A 355 -18.80 6.94 -10.44
N LEU A 356 -18.55 5.69 -10.85
CA LEU A 356 -17.73 4.78 -10.06
C LEU A 356 -16.27 5.17 -10.25
N GLY A 357 -15.52 5.19 -9.15
CA GLY A 357 -14.08 5.40 -9.19
C GLY A 357 -13.37 4.23 -9.86
N GLU A 358 -12.22 4.53 -10.42
CA GLU A 358 -11.32 3.55 -11.01
C GLU A 358 -9.89 3.95 -10.70
N SER A 359 -9.04 2.97 -10.40
CA SER A 359 -7.60 3.20 -10.21
C SER A 359 -7.00 3.83 -11.48
N MET A 360 -6.17 4.85 -11.27
CA MET A 360 -5.58 5.76 -12.25
C MET A 360 -6.52 6.73 -12.98
N LEU A 361 -7.81 6.76 -12.67
CA LEU A 361 -8.71 7.78 -13.19
C LEU A 361 -8.24 9.17 -12.79
N LYS A 362 -8.11 10.08 -13.75
CA LYS A 362 -7.74 11.47 -13.51
C LYS A 362 -8.94 12.38 -13.67
N PHE A 363 -8.97 13.42 -12.85
CA PHE A 363 -9.81 14.58 -13.03
C PHE A 363 -8.93 15.81 -13.17
N ILE A 364 -8.95 16.44 -14.35
CA ILE A 364 -8.27 17.71 -14.58
C ILE A 364 -9.17 18.80 -14.00
N LEU A 365 -8.71 19.47 -12.95
CA LEU A 365 -9.43 20.57 -12.31
C LEU A 365 -9.15 21.90 -13.04
N SER A 366 -7.92 22.05 -13.51
CA SER A 366 -7.43 23.25 -14.20
C SER A 366 -6.34 22.90 -15.23
N PRO A 367 -6.27 23.57 -16.40
CA PRO A 367 -7.07 24.72 -16.84
C PRO A 367 -8.50 24.35 -17.23
N GLN A 368 -9.42 25.33 -17.17
CA GLN A 368 -10.84 25.15 -17.49
C GLN A 368 -11.08 24.49 -18.86
N ALA A 369 -10.28 24.83 -19.88
CA ALA A 369 -10.40 24.29 -21.23
C ALA A 369 -10.18 22.77 -21.34
N ARG A 370 -9.52 22.15 -20.35
CA ARG A 370 -9.29 20.70 -20.29
C ARG A 370 -10.00 20.04 -19.11
N ARG A 371 -10.92 20.76 -18.45
CA ARG A 371 -11.55 20.28 -17.22
C ARG A 371 -12.43 19.06 -17.49
N GLY A 372 -12.24 18.00 -16.72
CA GLY A 372 -13.01 16.76 -16.87
C GLY A 372 -12.20 15.51 -16.56
N PHE A 373 -12.81 14.36 -16.84
CA PHE A 373 -12.20 13.06 -16.63
C PHE A 373 -11.23 12.70 -17.76
N ASP A 374 -10.14 12.03 -17.38
CA ASP A 374 -9.17 11.41 -18.26
C ASP A 374 -8.90 9.99 -17.74
N SER A 375 -9.37 9.00 -18.50
CA SER A 375 -9.21 7.57 -18.23
C SER A 375 -8.07 6.94 -19.03
N SER A 376 -7.24 7.71 -19.73
CA SER A 376 -6.14 7.19 -20.57
C SER A 376 -5.09 6.39 -19.80
N SER A 377 -5.04 6.55 -18.46
CA SER A 377 -4.14 5.81 -17.57
C SER A 377 -4.83 4.66 -16.83
N CYS A 378 -6.15 4.50 -16.97
CA CYS A 378 -6.85 3.31 -16.52
C CYS A 378 -6.44 2.11 -17.40
N TRP A 379 -6.39 0.92 -16.81
CA TRP A 379 -6.01 -0.31 -17.50
C TRP A 379 -7.19 -1.28 -17.69
N PRO A 380 -7.21 -2.09 -18.76
CA PRO A 380 -8.16 -3.19 -18.88
C PRO A 380 -7.84 -4.32 -17.89
N ARG A 381 -8.76 -5.27 -17.71
CA ARG A 381 -8.46 -6.52 -16.95
C ARG A 381 -7.34 -7.31 -17.64
N LEU A 382 -6.74 -8.23 -16.90
CA LEU A 382 -5.86 -9.24 -17.49
C LEU A 382 -6.70 -10.19 -18.35
N ASP A 383 -6.20 -10.51 -19.54
CA ASP A 383 -6.79 -11.51 -20.43
C ASP A 383 -6.15 -12.87 -20.09
N PHE A 384 -6.92 -13.74 -19.43
CA PHE A 384 -6.40 -15.03 -18.98
C PHE A 384 -6.21 -16.01 -20.12
N ASP A 385 -7.01 -15.92 -21.19
CA ASP A 385 -6.88 -16.77 -22.36
C ASP A 385 -5.57 -16.44 -23.06
N GLU A 386 -5.29 -15.15 -23.31
CA GLU A 386 -4.02 -14.68 -23.88
C GLU A 386 -2.82 -15.08 -23.00
N ILE A 387 -2.95 -14.97 -21.68
CA ILE A 387 -1.89 -15.37 -20.75
C ILE A 387 -1.63 -16.87 -20.81
N CYS A 388 -2.66 -17.71 -20.81
CA CYS A 388 -2.49 -19.16 -20.88
C CYS A 388 -1.89 -19.59 -22.23
N GLU A 389 -2.33 -18.97 -23.33
CA GLU A 389 -1.74 -19.17 -24.65
C GLU A 389 -0.26 -18.80 -24.68
N SER A 390 0.15 -17.73 -23.99
CA SER A 390 1.57 -17.29 -23.94
C SER A 390 2.54 -18.31 -23.35
N VAL A 391 2.03 -19.30 -22.59
CA VAL A 391 2.85 -20.34 -21.92
C VAL A 391 2.49 -21.75 -22.35
N VAL A 392 1.65 -21.93 -23.37
CA VAL A 392 1.17 -23.25 -23.81
C VAL A 392 2.32 -24.19 -24.19
N ASP A 393 3.35 -23.67 -24.88
CA ASP A 393 4.52 -24.44 -25.29
C ASP A 393 5.40 -24.85 -24.11
N ILE A 394 5.44 -24.03 -23.05
CA ILE A 394 6.15 -24.34 -21.81
C ILE A 394 5.38 -25.40 -21.03
N ALA A 395 4.06 -25.23 -20.89
CA ALA A 395 3.18 -26.16 -20.19
C ALA A 395 3.10 -27.53 -20.88
N ALA A 396 3.23 -27.58 -22.22
CA ALA A 396 3.23 -28.81 -23.00
C ALA A 396 4.51 -29.66 -22.82
N GLN A 397 5.59 -29.09 -22.28
CA GLN A 397 6.76 -29.87 -21.89
C GLN A 397 6.39 -30.68 -20.65
N GLU A 398 6.09 -31.98 -20.82
CA GLU A 398 5.68 -32.85 -19.71
C GLU A 398 6.58 -32.60 -18.49
N PRO A 399 6.02 -32.13 -17.35
CA PRO A 399 6.81 -32.02 -16.14
C PRO A 399 7.29 -33.43 -15.78
N GLU A 400 8.60 -33.59 -15.56
CA GLU A 400 9.05 -34.84 -14.93
C GLU A 400 8.28 -34.98 -13.63
N ALA A 401 7.72 -36.17 -13.38
CA ALA A 401 6.99 -36.42 -12.14
C ALA A 401 7.90 -36.06 -10.97
N SER A 402 7.54 -34.99 -10.24
CA SER A 402 8.29 -34.61 -9.05
C SER A 402 8.20 -35.76 -8.05
N LYS A 403 9.36 -36.23 -7.59
CA LYS A 403 9.41 -37.20 -6.51
C LYS A 403 8.92 -36.53 -5.24
N LEU A 404 7.83 -37.05 -4.68
CA LEU A 404 7.33 -36.62 -3.39
C LEU A 404 8.22 -37.19 -2.28
N ASP A 405 8.53 -36.35 -1.31
CA ASP A 405 9.23 -36.76 -0.09
C ASP A 405 8.19 -37.23 0.95
N GLU A 406 7.66 -38.44 0.75
CA GLU A 406 6.58 -39.04 1.57
C GLU A 406 6.95 -39.26 3.05
N ASP A 407 8.24 -39.17 3.39
CA ASP A 407 8.76 -39.29 4.75
C ASP A 407 8.77 -37.95 5.52
N LEU A 408 8.40 -36.83 4.89
CA LEU A 408 8.33 -35.53 5.56
C LEU A 408 7.03 -35.34 6.33
N VAL A 409 7.12 -34.53 7.40
CA VAL A 409 5.97 -34.02 8.14
C VAL A 409 5.01 -33.31 7.19
N ASP A 410 3.70 -33.46 7.39
CA ASP A 410 2.72 -32.72 6.59
C ASP A 410 2.65 -31.25 7.02
N GLY A 411 2.44 -30.38 6.04
CA GLY A 411 2.44 -28.95 6.20
C GLY A 411 2.62 -28.25 4.86
N ARG A 412 2.38 -26.94 4.84
CA ARG A 412 2.52 -26.09 3.66
C ARG A 412 3.26 -24.81 4.02
N ILE A 413 4.08 -24.34 3.08
CA ILE A 413 4.64 -22.98 3.12
C ILE A 413 4.18 -22.21 1.89
N THR A 414 3.67 -21.00 2.13
CA THR A 414 3.26 -20.06 1.09
C THR A 414 4.04 -18.75 1.24
N PHE A 415 4.77 -18.35 0.20
CA PHE A 415 5.53 -17.10 0.17
C PHE A 415 4.61 -15.95 -0.23
N LEU A 416 4.17 -15.15 0.74
CA LEU A 416 3.35 -13.96 0.50
C LEU A 416 4.19 -12.81 -0.06
N GLY A 417 5.49 -12.77 0.23
CA GLY A 417 6.42 -11.84 -0.36
C GLY A 417 7.86 -12.29 -0.20
N THR A 418 8.70 -11.92 -1.15
CA THR A 418 10.06 -12.46 -1.32
C THR A 418 11.14 -11.40 -1.50
N GLY A 419 10.79 -10.12 -1.34
CA GLY A 419 11.69 -8.99 -1.55
C GLY A 419 12.19 -8.33 -0.27
N CYS A 420 13.36 -7.69 -0.36
CA CYS A 420 13.95 -6.88 0.70
C CYS A 420 13.62 -5.38 0.58
N ALA A 421 13.59 -4.69 1.72
CA ALA A 421 13.55 -3.24 1.93
C ALA A 421 12.35 -2.46 1.35
N ILE A 422 12.11 -2.55 0.04
CA ILE A 422 11.07 -1.80 -0.67
C ILE A 422 10.37 -2.80 -1.61
N PRO A 423 9.03 -2.80 -1.71
CA PRO A 423 8.34 -3.66 -2.67
C PRO A 423 8.69 -3.27 -4.12
N SER A 424 8.64 -4.22 -5.05
CA SER A 424 8.86 -3.99 -6.49
C SER A 424 7.64 -4.37 -7.34
N LYS A 425 7.82 -4.25 -8.66
CA LYS A 425 6.87 -4.71 -9.69
C LYS A 425 6.47 -6.17 -9.44
N TYR A 426 7.45 -7.06 -9.32
CA TYR A 426 7.20 -8.52 -9.20
C TYR A 426 7.10 -9.02 -7.76
N ARG A 427 7.89 -8.48 -6.83
CA ARG A 427 8.02 -9.02 -5.47
C ARG A 427 7.51 -8.03 -4.43
N ASN A 428 6.66 -8.50 -3.54
CA ASN A 428 6.31 -7.81 -2.31
C ASN A 428 7.44 -7.95 -1.28
N VAL A 429 7.40 -7.12 -0.23
CA VAL A 429 8.26 -7.30 0.94
C VAL A 429 7.95 -8.60 1.68
N THR A 430 8.92 -9.10 2.45
CA THR A 430 8.93 -10.45 3.01
C THR A 430 7.67 -10.79 3.84
N GLY A 431 7.22 -12.03 3.71
CA GLY A 431 6.18 -12.62 4.55
C GLY A 431 5.86 -14.03 4.11
N MET A 432 5.77 -14.96 5.06
CA MET A 432 5.59 -16.39 4.75
C MET A 432 4.54 -17.00 5.66
N TYR A 433 3.54 -17.63 5.06
CA TYR A 433 2.43 -18.27 5.76
C TYR A 433 2.64 -19.78 5.80
N LEU A 434 2.85 -20.31 7.00
CA LEU A 434 2.89 -21.74 7.27
C LEU A 434 1.49 -22.23 7.64
N GLU A 435 1.06 -23.30 6.99
CA GLU A 435 -0.12 -24.05 7.39
C GLU A 435 0.34 -25.39 7.95
N LEU A 436 -0.10 -25.69 9.17
CA LEU A 436 0.32 -26.87 9.92
C LEU A 436 -0.93 -27.69 10.30
N PRO A 437 -0.94 -29.01 10.06
CA PRO A 437 -2.05 -29.87 10.45
C PRO A 437 -2.11 -30.03 11.97
N THR A 438 -3.29 -29.89 12.55
CA THR A 438 -3.48 -29.92 14.02
C THR A 438 -4.29 -31.11 14.53
N GLY A 439 -5.04 -31.77 13.64
CA GLY A 439 -5.89 -32.93 13.92
C GLY A 439 -5.46 -34.20 13.21
N LYS A 440 -6.19 -35.32 13.44
CA LYS A 440 -5.91 -36.63 12.83
C LYS A 440 -6.60 -36.84 11.48
N ASP A 441 -7.59 -36.02 11.13
CA ASP A 441 -8.48 -36.25 10.00
C ASP A 441 -8.20 -35.33 8.79
N ASP A 442 -6.97 -34.83 8.61
CA ASP A 442 -6.52 -33.96 7.48
C ASP A 442 -7.30 -32.63 7.25
N GLU A 443 -8.37 -32.37 8.00
CA GLU A 443 -9.26 -31.21 7.82
C GLU A 443 -8.94 -30.00 8.72
N GLU A 444 -8.25 -30.20 9.85
CA GLU A 444 -7.92 -29.12 10.79
C GLU A 444 -6.49 -28.59 10.60
N TRP A 445 -6.41 -27.30 10.26
CA TRP A 445 -5.17 -26.59 9.98
C TRP A 445 -5.06 -25.33 10.84
N ALA A 446 -3.86 -25.07 11.36
CA ALA A 446 -3.52 -23.81 12.02
C ALA A 446 -2.42 -23.08 11.26
N GLY A 447 -2.47 -21.75 11.31
CA GLY A 447 -1.53 -20.87 10.63
C GLY A 447 -0.44 -20.34 11.56
N MET A 448 0.78 -20.24 11.04
CA MET A 448 1.87 -19.46 11.63
C MET A 448 2.49 -18.57 10.55
N MET A 449 2.72 -17.29 10.84
CA MET A 449 3.42 -16.39 9.93
C MET A 449 4.89 -16.23 10.36
N LEU A 450 5.81 -16.31 9.40
CA LEU A 450 7.21 -15.93 9.56
C LEU A 450 7.45 -14.61 8.82
N ASP A 451 7.66 -13.54 9.59
CA ASP A 451 7.61 -12.14 9.17
C ASP A 451 6.27 -11.73 8.49
N CYS A 452 5.91 -10.46 8.58
CA CYS A 452 4.64 -9.93 8.08
C CYS A 452 4.83 -8.51 7.52
N GLY A 453 5.53 -8.40 6.39
CA GLY A 453 5.76 -7.15 5.69
C GLY A 453 4.48 -6.49 5.16
N GLU A 454 4.58 -5.21 4.79
CA GLU A 454 3.48 -4.41 4.21
C GLU A 454 2.76 -5.18 3.08
N GLY A 455 1.42 -5.15 3.08
CA GLY A 455 0.62 -5.81 2.03
C GLY A 455 0.42 -7.32 2.21
N SER A 456 0.92 -7.95 3.29
CA SER A 456 0.74 -9.38 3.57
C SER A 456 -0.74 -9.82 3.56
N LEU A 457 -1.67 -9.02 4.11
CA LEU A 457 -3.11 -9.33 4.05
C LEU A 457 -3.65 -9.34 2.60
N GLY A 458 -3.18 -8.43 1.75
CA GLY A 458 -3.52 -8.40 0.33
C GLY A 458 -2.97 -9.63 -0.42
N GLN A 459 -1.76 -10.07 -0.06
CA GLN A 459 -1.18 -11.29 -0.61
C GLN A 459 -1.90 -12.55 -0.13
N MET A 460 -2.36 -12.61 1.12
CA MET A 460 -3.25 -13.68 1.60
C MET A 460 -4.57 -13.71 0.82
N TYR A 461 -5.10 -12.54 0.43
CA TYR A 461 -6.31 -12.45 -0.38
C TYR A 461 -6.10 -13.02 -1.79
N ARG A 462 -4.93 -12.78 -2.39
CA ARG A 462 -4.52 -13.41 -3.65
C ARG A 462 -4.32 -14.92 -3.51
N TYR A 463 -3.71 -15.37 -2.42
CA TYR A 463 -3.59 -16.80 -2.09
C TYR A 463 -4.96 -17.48 -1.93
N ALA A 464 -5.93 -16.76 -1.37
CA ALA A 464 -7.32 -17.18 -1.27
C ALA A 464 -8.08 -17.17 -2.62
N GLY A 465 -7.44 -16.84 -3.75
CA GLY A 465 -8.08 -16.76 -5.06
C GLY A 465 -9.05 -15.58 -5.20
N GLY A 466 -8.89 -14.54 -4.38
CA GLY A 466 -9.83 -13.42 -4.33
C GLY A 466 -11.13 -13.69 -3.56
N ASP A 467 -11.21 -14.80 -2.82
CA ASP A 467 -12.36 -15.10 -1.96
C ASP A 467 -12.18 -14.49 -0.56
N ARG A 468 -13.09 -13.57 -0.19
CA ARG A 468 -13.10 -12.91 1.13
C ARG A 468 -13.41 -13.87 2.27
N ARG A 469 -14.23 -14.90 2.03
CA ARG A 469 -14.57 -15.91 3.03
C ARG A 469 -13.34 -16.78 3.32
N ARG A 470 -12.69 -17.29 2.27
CA ARG A 470 -11.43 -18.05 2.41
C ARG A 470 -10.31 -17.21 3.03
N LEU A 471 -10.21 -15.93 2.68
CA LEU A 471 -9.29 -15.00 3.38
C LEU A 471 -9.59 -14.96 4.88
N GLN A 472 -10.85 -14.81 5.27
CA GLN A 472 -11.24 -14.78 6.67
C GLN A 472 -10.90 -16.10 7.37
N GLU A 473 -11.13 -17.24 6.73
CA GLU A 473 -10.73 -18.56 7.25
C GLU A 473 -9.21 -18.65 7.50
N LEU A 474 -8.38 -18.15 6.58
CA LEU A 474 -6.92 -18.09 6.76
C LEU A 474 -6.53 -17.17 7.91
N VAL A 475 -7.13 -15.97 8.00
CA VAL A 475 -6.90 -15.03 9.11
C VAL A 475 -7.34 -15.63 10.45
N ASP A 476 -8.43 -16.40 10.46
CA ASP A 476 -8.99 -16.99 11.68
C ASP A 476 -8.16 -18.18 12.19
N ARG A 477 -7.60 -18.95 11.25
CA ARG A 477 -6.69 -20.07 11.53
C ARG A 477 -5.29 -19.62 11.91
N LEU A 478 -4.86 -18.41 11.54
CA LEU A 478 -3.58 -17.84 11.97
C LEU A 478 -3.55 -17.66 13.50
N LYS A 479 -2.66 -18.40 14.17
CA LYS A 479 -2.52 -18.42 15.63
C LYS A 479 -1.27 -17.72 16.14
N CYS A 480 -0.19 -17.71 15.35
CA CYS A 480 1.10 -17.14 15.73
C CYS A 480 1.72 -16.32 14.60
N VAL A 481 2.31 -15.17 14.92
CA VAL A 481 3.20 -14.42 14.02
C VAL A 481 4.55 -14.30 14.72
N TRP A 482 5.60 -14.81 14.08
CA TRP A 482 6.98 -14.63 14.53
C TRP A 482 7.66 -13.59 13.64
N ILE A 483 8.24 -12.56 14.27
CA ILE A 483 8.98 -11.49 13.60
C ILE A 483 10.46 -11.62 13.94
N SER A 484 11.32 -11.61 12.92
CA SER A 484 12.76 -11.80 13.03
C SER A 484 13.49 -10.63 13.70
N HIS A 485 13.13 -9.40 13.30
CA HIS A 485 13.75 -8.16 13.76
C HIS A 485 12.89 -6.93 13.39
N ASN A 486 13.36 -5.74 13.73
CA ASN A 486 12.53 -4.52 13.70
C ASN A 486 12.59 -3.70 12.39
N HIS A 487 13.21 -4.19 11.31
CA HIS A 487 13.14 -3.47 10.03
C HIS A 487 11.71 -3.50 9.45
N ALA A 488 11.33 -2.38 8.82
CA ALA A 488 9.94 -2.11 8.45
C ALA A 488 9.35 -3.12 7.46
N ASP A 489 10.16 -3.62 6.54
CA ASP A 489 9.78 -4.60 5.54
C ASP A 489 9.43 -5.98 6.11
N HIS A 490 9.65 -6.22 7.41
CA HIS A 490 9.34 -7.48 8.09
C HIS A 490 8.08 -7.43 8.95
N HIS A 491 7.49 -6.26 9.25
CA HIS A 491 6.39 -6.20 10.23
C HIS A 491 5.27 -5.19 9.95
N LEU A 492 5.42 -4.30 8.96
CA LEU A 492 4.39 -3.28 8.71
C LEU A 492 3.00 -3.84 8.36
N GLY A 493 2.91 -5.05 7.80
CA GLY A 493 1.65 -5.71 7.49
C GLY A 493 0.88 -6.23 8.72
N LEU A 494 1.55 -6.33 9.88
CA LEU A 494 0.95 -6.86 11.10
C LEU A 494 -0.24 -6.03 11.57
N LEU A 495 -0.18 -4.70 11.47
CA LEU A 495 -1.30 -3.83 11.88
C LEU A 495 -2.57 -4.10 11.07
N ARG A 496 -2.42 -4.27 9.75
CA ARG A 496 -3.56 -4.46 8.87
C ARG A 496 -4.19 -5.83 9.07
N LEU A 497 -3.37 -6.85 9.34
CA LEU A 497 -3.78 -8.19 9.73
C LEU A 497 -4.52 -8.21 11.07
N LEU A 498 -3.98 -7.56 12.12
CA LEU A 498 -4.64 -7.46 13.43
C LEU A 498 -5.99 -6.75 13.35
N SER A 499 -6.06 -5.67 12.57
CA SER A 499 -7.30 -4.92 12.31
C SER A 499 -8.36 -5.75 11.57
N ALA A 500 -7.94 -6.70 10.72
CA ALA A 500 -8.84 -7.58 9.97
C ALA A 500 -9.40 -8.75 10.79
N ARG A 501 -8.80 -9.10 11.93
CA ARG A 501 -9.34 -10.14 12.82
C ARG A 501 -10.66 -9.71 13.43
N VAL A 502 -11.57 -10.64 13.73
CA VAL A 502 -12.83 -10.33 14.44
C VAL A 502 -12.58 -10.18 15.95
N SER A 503 -13.34 -9.37 16.67
CA SER A 503 -13.11 -9.10 18.11
C SER A 503 -13.43 -10.27 19.04
N THR A 504 -14.20 -11.26 18.57
CA THR A 504 -14.53 -12.48 19.33
C THR A 504 -13.45 -13.56 19.26
N MET A 505 -12.37 -13.31 18.53
CA MET A 505 -11.26 -14.25 18.41
C MET A 505 -10.32 -14.19 19.61
N GLU A 506 -9.67 -15.31 19.91
CA GLU A 506 -8.50 -15.30 20.78
C GLU A 506 -7.42 -14.36 20.23
N PRO A 507 -6.70 -13.63 21.10
CA PRO A 507 -5.60 -12.78 20.70
C PRO A 507 -4.56 -13.56 19.89
N LEU A 508 -4.06 -12.95 18.82
CA LEU A 508 -2.97 -13.49 18.03
C LEU A 508 -1.68 -13.47 18.86
N LEU A 509 -1.01 -14.61 18.99
CA LEU A 509 0.32 -14.63 19.62
C LEU A 509 1.33 -13.97 18.67
N VAL A 510 1.98 -12.91 19.12
CA VAL A 510 3.09 -12.26 18.42
C VAL A 510 4.37 -12.53 19.17
N ILE A 511 5.35 -13.16 18.51
CA ILE A 511 6.69 -13.36 19.03
C ILE A 511 7.64 -12.43 18.25
N GLY A 512 8.28 -11.47 18.91
CA GLY A 512 9.05 -10.45 18.19
C GLY A 512 10.02 -9.65 19.08
N PRO A 513 10.77 -8.71 18.49
CA PRO A 513 11.78 -7.96 19.22
C PRO A 513 11.13 -6.87 20.08
N THR A 514 11.78 -6.47 21.18
CA THR A 514 11.23 -5.50 22.15
C THR A 514 10.71 -4.19 21.52
N PRO A 515 11.42 -3.55 20.55
CA PRO A 515 10.93 -2.34 19.89
C PRO A 515 9.60 -2.52 19.15
N LEU A 516 9.30 -3.73 18.66
CA LEU A 516 8.02 -4.03 18.00
C LEU A 516 6.87 -3.97 19.01
N GLN A 517 7.06 -4.49 20.22
CA GLN A 517 6.07 -4.41 21.29
C GLN A 517 5.71 -2.96 21.62
N PHE A 518 6.72 -2.10 21.82
CA PHE A 518 6.49 -0.68 22.10
C PHE A 518 5.71 0.00 20.96
N TRP A 519 6.02 -0.31 19.71
CA TRP A 519 5.28 0.23 18.58
C TRP A 519 3.81 -0.26 18.57
N LEU A 520 3.56 -1.55 18.75
CA LEU A 520 2.21 -2.12 18.78
C LEU A 520 1.38 -1.53 19.92
N ASP A 521 1.97 -1.43 21.12
CA ASP A 521 1.31 -0.89 22.30
C ASP A 521 0.93 0.58 22.07
N GLU A 522 1.87 1.40 21.61
CA GLU A 522 1.60 2.81 21.28
C GLU A 522 0.58 2.96 20.14
N TYR A 523 0.69 2.16 19.08
CA TYR A 523 -0.26 2.22 17.96
C TYR A 523 -1.67 1.82 18.38
N SER A 524 -1.82 0.80 19.23
CA SER A 524 -3.13 0.33 19.73
C SER A 524 -3.87 1.37 20.59
N THR A 525 -3.15 2.37 21.12
CA THR A 525 -3.78 3.54 21.76
C THR A 525 -4.49 4.43 20.75
N GLN A 526 -4.03 4.45 19.50
CA GLN A 526 -4.52 5.30 18.41
C GLN A 526 -5.57 4.60 17.55
N ASP A 527 -5.38 3.32 17.24
CA ASP A 527 -6.33 2.53 16.45
C ASP A 527 -7.03 1.46 17.32
N PRO A 528 -8.26 1.74 17.79
CA PRO A 528 -9.09 0.77 18.49
C PRO A 528 -9.28 -0.59 17.80
N THR A 529 -9.11 -0.69 16.47
CA THR A 529 -9.30 -1.96 15.76
C THR A 529 -8.18 -2.98 16.03
N VAL A 530 -7.03 -2.52 16.54
CA VAL A 530 -5.86 -3.36 16.86
C VAL A 530 -5.82 -3.72 18.36
N ARG A 531 -6.46 -2.92 19.21
CA ARG A 531 -6.42 -3.06 20.67
C ARG A 531 -6.97 -4.42 21.12
N GLY A 532 -6.21 -5.12 21.95
CA GLY A 532 -6.59 -6.42 22.51
C GLY A 532 -6.60 -7.58 21.50
N LYS A 533 -6.12 -7.35 20.26
CA LYS A 533 -6.07 -8.37 19.20
C LYS A 533 -4.84 -9.26 19.25
N TYR A 534 -3.88 -8.96 20.10
CA TYR A 534 -2.62 -9.69 20.22
C TYR A 534 -2.21 -9.90 21.68
N SER A 535 -1.44 -10.96 21.90
CA SER A 535 -0.52 -11.10 23.03
C SER A 535 0.90 -11.05 22.50
N PHE A 536 1.85 -10.59 23.31
CA PHE A 536 3.22 -10.40 22.86
C PHE A 536 4.19 -11.17 23.76
N VAL A 537 5.15 -11.86 23.16
CA VAL A 537 6.29 -12.47 23.87
C VAL A 537 7.57 -12.13 23.11
N GLU A 538 8.62 -11.77 23.85
CA GLU A 538 9.85 -11.26 23.25
C GLU A 538 10.73 -12.41 22.71
N ASN A 539 11.42 -12.21 21.57
CA ASN A 539 12.29 -13.25 20.98
C ASN A 539 13.35 -13.76 21.96
N TYR A 540 13.91 -12.88 22.80
CA TYR A 540 14.98 -13.24 23.72
C TYR A 540 14.54 -14.29 24.75
N SER A 541 13.24 -14.42 25.02
CA SER A 541 12.69 -15.47 25.90
C SER A 541 12.90 -16.89 25.35
N PHE A 542 13.29 -17.00 24.07
CA PHE A 542 13.64 -18.23 23.38
C PHE A 542 15.11 -18.27 22.93
N ASP A 543 15.95 -17.34 23.40
CA ASP A 543 17.40 -17.33 23.20
C ASP A 543 18.11 -17.79 24.48
N GLU A 544 18.64 -19.01 24.46
CA GLU A 544 19.38 -19.60 25.59
C GLU A 544 20.66 -18.83 25.95
N SER A 545 21.16 -17.98 25.06
CA SER A 545 22.34 -17.16 25.31
C SER A 545 22.02 -15.78 25.92
N ASP A 546 20.75 -15.39 25.97
CA ASP A 546 20.32 -14.14 26.59
C ASP A 546 20.00 -14.38 28.08
N SER A 547 20.69 -13.69 28.97
CA SER A 547 20.49 -13.83 30.42
C SER A 547 19.06 -13.48 30.86
N ARG A 548 18.34 -12.65 30.09
CA ARG A 548 16.95 -12.28 30.40
C ARG A 548 15.99 -13.46 30.22
N SER A 549 16.38 -14.49 29.47
CA SER A 549 15.59 -15.72 29.33
C SER A 549 15.54 -16.56 30.61
N GLU A 550 16.49 -16.35 31.52
CA GLU A 550 16.57 -17.01 32.83
C GLU A 550 15.78 -16.26 33.92
N GLU A 551 15.33 -15.03 33.64
CA GLU A 551 14.48 -14.28 34.55
C GLU A 551 13.18 -15.04 34.79
N VAL A 552 12.72 -15.09 36.05
CA VAL A 552 11.61 -15.96 36.49
C VAL A 552 10.34 -15.73 35.66
N GLU A 553 10.04 -14.47 35.34
CA GLU A 553 8.84 -14.09 34.57
C GLU A 553 8.97 -14.52 33.10
N SER A 554 10.07 -14.15 32.44
CA SER A 554 10.39 -14.52 31.06
C SER A 554 10.43 -16.04 30.86
N HIS A 555 11.06 -16.76 31.80
CA HIS A 555 11.15 -18.21 31.77
C HIS A 555 9.77 -18.86 31.90
N ALA A 556 8.94 -18.40 32.84
CA ALA A 556 7.59 -18.90 33.03
C ALA A 556 6.69 -18.60 31.82
N GLU A 557 6.83 -17.43 31.20
CA GLU A 557 6.11 -17.08 29.98
C GLU A 557 6.52 -17.95 28.79
N ALA A 558 7.82 -18.09 28.54
CA ALA A 558 8.33 -18.96 27.49
C ALA A 558 7.91 -20.42 27.68
N ALA A 559 7.87 -20.91 28.93
CA ALA A 559 7.36 -22.24 29.25
C ALA A 559 5.87 -22.39 28.90
N ARG A 560 5.02 -21.40 29.23
CA ARG A 560 3.61 -21.38 28.84
C ARG A 560 3.44 -21.39 27.32
N VAL A 561 4.19 -20.54 26.61
CA VAL A 561 4.15 -20.49 25.14
C VAL A 561 4.62 -21.81 24.53
N ARG A 562 5.67 -22.45 25.05
CA ARG A 562 6.13 -23.76 24.55
C ARG A 562 5.06 -24.84 24.66
N VAL A 563 4.32 -24.90 25.77
CA VAL A 563 3.19 -25.82 25.93
C VAL A 563 2.10 -25.50 24.90
N TRP A 564 1.73 -24.23 24.77
CA TRP A 564 0.71 -23.80 23.81
C TRP A 564 1.10 -24.09 22.35
N LEU A 565 2.35 -23.81 21.94
CA LEU A 565 2.87 -24.12 20.60
C LEU A 565 2.79 -25.62 20.30
N ARG A 566 3.10 -26.47 21.28
CA ARG A 566 3.01 -27.92 21.14
C ARG A 566 1.58 -28.39 20.93
N GLU A 567 0.64 -27.86 21.70
CA GLU A 567 -0.76 -28.26 21.65
C GLU A 567 -1.45 -27.73 20.37
N THR A 568 -1.24 -26.45 20.06
CA THR A 568 -1.92 -25.71 18.98
C THR A 568 -1.25 -25.86 17.61
N LEU A 569 0.08 -25.85 17.52
CA LEU A 569 0.82 -25.85 16.24
C LEU A 569 1.67 -27.09 16.02
N LYS A 570 1.65 -28.07 16.95
CA LYS A 570 2.52 -29.26 16.93
C LYS A 570 4.01 -28.92 16.88
N ILE A 571 4.39 -27.75 17.39
CA ILE A 571 5.78 -27.32 17.53
C ILE A 571 6.23 -27.64 18.95
N SER A 572 7.08 -28.65 19.10
CA SER A 572 7.58 -29.11 20.39
C SER A 572 8.66 -28.19 20.99
N GLN A 573 9.36 -27.44 20.14
CA GLN A 573 10.39 -26.47 20.52
C GLN A 573 10.47 -25.32 19.50
N LEU A 574 10.59 -24.09 20.00
CA LEU A 574 10.93 -22.89 19.24
C LEU A 574 12.20 -22.31 19.86
N GLU A 575 13.25 -22.15 19.05
CA GLU A 575 14.53 -21.56 19.45
C GLU A 575 14.79 -20.29 18.62
N CYS A 576 15.02 -19.16 19.29
CA CYS A 576 15.49 -17.93 18.64
C CYS A 576 17.03 -17.92 18.68
N VAL A 577 17.66 -17.91 17.51
CA VAL A 577 19.12 -17.95 17.36
C VAL A 577 19.61 -16.55 17.01
N PRO A 578 20.41 -15.88 17.85
CA PRO A 578 20.94 -14.56 17.53
C PRO A 578 21.77 -14.58 16.26
N VAL A 579 21.51 -13.62 15.36
CA VAL A 579 22.23 -13.47 14.09
C VAL A 579 22.83 -12.08 13.95
N LYS A 580 23.89 -11.97 13.15
CA LYS A 580 24.54 -10.68 12.88
C LYS A 580 23.79 -9.93 11.80
N HIS A 581 23.01 -8.93 12.19
CA HIS A 581 22.33 -7.98 11.31
C HIS A 581 22.08 -6.63 12.00
N ALA A 582 20.87 -6.37 12.48
CA ALA A 582 20.51 -5.25 13.34
C ALA A 582 20.45 -5.70 14.80
N HIS A 583 20.34 -4.75 15.74
CA HIS A 583 20.14 -5.07 17.15
C HIS A 583 18.86 -5.91 17.34
N GLN A 584 18.93 -6.97 18.16
CA GLN A 584 17.84 -7.94 18.37
C GLN A 584 17.32 -8.57 17.06
N SER A 585 18.25 -9.04 16.22
CA SER A 585 17.91 -9.87 15.06
C SER A 585 18.11 -11.35 15.36
N TYR A 586 17.11 -12.14 15.02
CA TYR A 586 17.10 -13.58 15.26
C TYR A 586 16.78 -14.35 13.98
N ALA A 587 17.36 -15.54 13.87
CA ALA A 587 16.80 -16.65 13.12
C ALA A 587 15.90 -17.48 14.06
N VAL A 588 15.03 -18.32 13.51
CA VAL A 588 14.22 -19.27 14.29
C VAL A 588 14.45 -20.70 13.82
N VAL A 589 14.53 -21.63 14.77
CA VAL A 589 14.47 -23.07 14.52
C VAL A 589 13.23 -23.63 15.21
N LEU A 590 12.35 -24.23 14.42
CA LEU A 590 11.14 -24.91 14.87
C LEU A 590 11.40 -26.41 14.84
N THR A 591 11.18 -27.09 15.97
CA THR A 591 11.16 -28.55 16.04
C THR A 591 9.72 -29.01 16.23
N PHE A 592 9.22 -29.85 15.33
CA PHE A 592 7.87 -30.41 15.38
C PHE A 592 7.77 -31.56 16.39
N THR A 593 6.56 -32.04 16.70
CA THR A 593 6.35 -33.11 17.68
C THR A 593 6.87 -34.48 17.25
N ASP A 594 7.08 -34.69 15.96
CA ASP A 594 7.73 -35.88 15.38
C ASP A 594 9.26 -35.77 15.31
N GLY A 595 9.82 -34.61 15.69
CA GLY A 595 11.26 -34.33 15.67
C GLY A 595 11.77 -33.69 14.38
N ALA A 596 10.92 -33.50 13.35
CA ALA A 596 11.31 -32.78 12.15
C ALA A 596 11.66 -31.31 12.47
N LYS A 597 12.59 -30.71 11.71
CA LYS A 597 13.02 -29.32 11.93
C LYS A 597 12.87 -28.45 10.68
N LEU A 598 12.34 -27.25 10.89
CA LEU A 598 12.32 -26.15 9.92
C LEU A 598 13.06 -24.96 10.52
N ALA A 599 13.95 -24.32 9.75
CA ALA A 599 14.61 -23.09 10.16
C ALA A 599 14.29 -21.93 9.22
N PHE A 600 14.20 -20.72 9.77
CA PHE A 600 14.10 -19.48 8.99
C PHE A 600 15.14 -18.47 9.49
N SER A 601 15.91 -17.90 8.58
CA SER A 601 17.08 -17.08 8.94
C SER A 601 16.73 -15.68 9.49
N GLY A 602 15.60 -15.10 9.10
CA GLY A 602 15.45 -13.64 9.11
C GLY A 602 16.52 -13.00 8.22
N ASP A 603 16.90 -11.75 8.52
CA ASP A 603 18.04 -11.09 7.87
C ASP A 603 19.32 -11.36 8.65
N CYS A 604 20.38 -11.76 7.96
CA CYS A 604 21.61 -12.14 8.63
C CYS A 604 22.84 -12.15 7.73
N ARG A 605 24.01 -11.97 8.34
CA ARG A 605 25.25 -12.57 7.82
C ARG A 605 25.26 -14.08 8.06
N PRO A 606 26.02 -14.85 7.27
CA PRO A 606 26.11 -16.31 7.39
C PRO A 606 26.44 -16.71 8.82
N SER A 607 25.68 -17.67 9.35
CA SER A 607 25.68 -17.98 10.78
C SER A 607 25.94 -19.46 11.05
N GLU A 608 27.14 -19.76 11.57
CA GLU A 608 27.49 -21.11 12.03
C GLU A 608 26.59 -21.58 13.18
N LYS A 609 26.11 -20.65 14.02
CA LYS A 609 25.15 -20.94 15.10
C LYS A 609 23.83 -21.43 14.54
N LEU A 610 23.32 -20.78 13.49
CA LEU A 610 22.12 -21.20 12.79
C LEU A 610 22.32 -22.59 12.18
N ALA A 611 23.42 -22.81 11.44
CA ALA A 611 23.73 -24.11 10.87
C ALA A 611 23.78 -25.23 11.93
N THR A 612 24.36 -24.94 13.09
CA THR A 612 24.46 -25.89 14.21
C THR A 612 23.09 -26.22 14.81
N LYS A 613 22.25 -25.22 15.10
CA LYS A 613 20.92 -25.43 15.69
C LYS A 613 19.94 -26.08 14.69
N ALA A 614 20.05 -25.71 13.41
CA ALA A 614 19.27 -26.27 12.30
C ALA A 614 19.82 -27.61 11.76
N LYS A 615 20.80 -28.23 12.44
CA LYS A 615 21.40 -29.48 11.96
C LYS A 615 20.34 -30.56 11.71
N GLY A 616 20.34 -31.10 10.49
CA GLY A 616 19.40 -32.12 10.03
C GLY A 616 17.99 -31.60 9.73
N ALA A 617 17.81 -30.29 9.56
CA ALA A 617 16.53 -29.72 9.17
C ALA A 617 16.07 -30.26 7.82
N PHE A 618 14.77 -30.55 7.70
CA PHE A 618 14.23 -30.92 6.39
C PHE A 618 14.13 -29.70 5.47
N LEU A 619 13.92 -28.51 6.05
CA LEU A 619 13.84 -27.26 5.32
C LEU A 619 14.56 -26.14 6.07
N ILE A 620 15.40 -25.40 5.36
CA ILE A 620 15.87 -24.08 5.77
C ILE A 620 15.33 -23.07 4.75
N VAL A 621 14.67 -22.03 5.24
CA VAL A 621 14.36 -20.83 4.46
C VAL A 621 15.40 -19.78 4.83
N HIS A 622 16.20 -19.34 3.85
CA HIS A 622 17.33 -18.46 4.10
C HIS A 622 17.26 -17.20 3.24
N GLU A 623 17.57 -16.05 3.83
CA GLU A 623 17.77 -14.81 3.08
C GLU A 623 18.96 -14.95 2.12
N ALA A 624 18.82 -14.39 0.93
CA ALA A 624 19.85 -14.32 -0.08
C ALA A 624 19.76 -12.97 -0.80
N THR A 625 19.95 -11.89 -0.05
CA THR A 625 19.68 -10.53 -0.55
C THR A 625 20.56 -10.13 -1.72
N PHE A 626 21.84 -10.53 -1.73
CA PHE A 626 22.81 -10.10 -2.72
C PHE A 626 23.24 -11.23 -3.66
N GLU A 627 23.53 -10.86 -4.91
CA GLU A 627 24.26 -11.71 -5.85
C GLU A 627 25.71 -11.94 -5.35
N ASP A 628 26.33 -13.03 -5.77
CA ASP A 628 27.63 -13.48 -5.24
C ASP A 628 28.77 -12.46 -5.51
N GLU A 629 28.66 -11.71 -6.62
CA GLU A 629 29.59 -10.64 -6.99
C GLU A 629 29.54 -9.44 -6.03
N LEU A 630 28.45 -9.29 -5.27
CA LEU A 630 28.19 -8.16 -4.36
C LEU A 630 28.51 -8.50 -2.91
N THR A 631 29.48 -9.39 -2.70
CA THR A 631 29.93 -9.83 -1.36
C THR A 631 30.30 -8.66 -0.43
N LYS A 632 30.84 -7.56 -0.98
CA LYS A 632 31.19 -6.37 -0.18
C LYS A 632 29.94 -5.68 0.35
N GLU A 633 28.98 -5.39 -0.53
CA GLU A 633 27.69 -4.79 -0.18
C GLU A 633 26.92 -5.66 0.80
N ALA A 634 26.94 -6.98 0.62
CA ALA A 634 26.35 -7.95 1.54
C ALA A 634 26.95 -7.83 2.96
N LYS A 635 28.28 -7.72 3.07
CA LYS A 635 28.95 -7.50 4.36
C LYS A 635 28.63 -6.13 4.97
N ASP A 636 28.68 -5.07 4.16
CA ASP A 636 28.47 -3.70 4.61
C ASP A 636 27.03 -3.48 5.10
N LYS A 637 26.06 -4.15 4.48
CA LYS A 637 24.63 -4.10 4.85
C LYS A 637 24.20 -5.25 5.76
N ALA A 638 25.12 -6.12 6.14
CA ALA A 638 24.89 -7.26 7.03
C ALA A 638 23.80 -8.25 6.54
N HIS A 639 23.85 -8.62 5.26
CA HIS A 639 23.01 -9.65 4.62
C HIS A 639 23.86 -10.73 3.94
N CYS A 640 23.28 -11.85 3.52
CA CYS A 640 23.98 -12.91 2.79
C CYS A 640 24.03 -12.66 1.28
N THR A 641 25.05 -13.25 0.66
CA THR A 641 24.99 -13.64 -0.76
C THR A 641 24.32 -15.01 -0.92
N MET A 642 23.95 -15.39 -2.14
CA MET A 642 23.35 -16.71 -2.41
C MET A 642 24.28 -17.86 -2.04
N ALA A 643 25.54 -17.82 -2.48
CA ALA A 643 26.53 -18.85 -2.20
C ALA A 643 26.75 -19.04 -0.70
N GLU A 644 26.75 -17.94 0.05
CA GLU A 644 26.89 -18.00 1.50
C GLU A 644 25.65 -18.61 2.19
N ALA A 645 24.44 -18.28 1.73
CA ALA A 645 23.20 -18.91 2.23
C ALA A 645 23.18 -20.42 1.93
N ILE A 646 23.60 -20.83 0.73
CA ILE A 646 23.75 -22.23 0.33
C ILE A 646 24.77 -22.94 1.21
N GLN A 647 25.89 -22.29 1.54
CA GLN A 647 26.89 -22.86 2.42
C GLN A 647 26.34 -23.13 3.83
N VAL A 648 25.53 -22.22 4.39
CA VAL A 648 24.86 -22.43 5.69
C VAL A 648 23.93 -23.64 5.62
N GLY A 649 23.14 -23.78 4.55
CA GLY A 649 22.28 -24.94 4.31
C GLY A 649 23.06 -26.27 4.28
N ARG A 650 24.18 -26.29 3.54
CA ARG A 650 25.07 -27.46 3.45
C ARG A 650 25.70 -27.81 4.81
N GLN A 651 26.15 -26.81 5.56
CA GLN A 651 26.71 -27.01 6.92
C GLN A 651 25.69 -27.58 7.89
N ALA A 652 24.42 -27.18 7.77
CA ALA A 652 23.32 -27.74 8.54
C ALA A 652 22.95 -29.17 8.11
N ASN A 653 23.49 -29.67 6.98
CA ASN A 653 23.04 -30.91 6.34
C ASN A 653 21.51 -30.90 6.14
N ALA A 654 20.99 -29.77 5.62
CA ALA A 654 19.58 -29.63 5.33
C ALA A 654 19.18 -30.48 4.11
N ARG A 655 17.93 -30.97 4.10
CA ARG A 655 17.40 -31.69 2.92
C ARG A 655 17.00 -30.71 1.81
N HIS A 656 16.32 -29.62 2.17
CA HIS A 656 15.88 -28.57 1.27
C HIS A 656 16.32 -27.20 1.75
N LEU A 657 16.65 -26.33 0.80
CA LEU A 657 16.95 -24.92 1.03
C LEU A 657 16.07 -24.05 0.12
N LEU A 658 15.29 -23.16 0.71
CA LEU A 658 14.54 -22.13 0.00
C LEU A 658 15.20 -20.76 0.21
N LEU A 659 15.66 -20.14 -0.86
CA LEU A 659 16.23 -18.80 -0.85
C LEU A 659 15.13 -17.74 -0.99
N THR A 660 15.18 -16.67 -0.23
CA THR A 660 14.19 -15.58 -0.26
C THR A 660 14.84 -14.22 0.05
N HIS A 661 14.03 -13.18 0.21
CA HIS A 661 14.43 -11.85 0.63
C HIS A 661 15.48 -11.21 -0.31
N PHE A 662 15.17 -11.26 -1.61
CA PHE A 662 16.05 -10.82 -2.69
C PHE A 662 16.09 -9.29 -2.82
N SER A 663 17.22 -8.73 -3.25
CA SER A 663 17.32 -7.31 -3.56
C SER A 663 16.48 -6.92 -4.77
N GLN A 664 15.61 -5.93 -4.60
CA GLN A 664 14.77 -5.40 -5.68
C GLN A 664 15.53 -4.57 -6.72
N ARG A 665 16.83 -4.37 -6.55
CA ARG A 665 17.70 -3.79 -7.60
C ARG A 665 17.87 -4.73 -8.78
N TYR A 666 17.70 -6.03 -8.55
CA TYR A 666 17.85 -7.09 -9.53
C TYR A 666 16.52 -7.83 -9.58
N PRO A 667 15.56 -7.37 -10.41
CA PRO A 667 14.23 -8.00 -10.49
C PRO A 667 14.29 -9.42 -11.04
N LYS A 668 15.42 -9.80 -11.69
CA LYS A 668 15.65 -11.11 -12.27
C LYS A 668 15.62 -12.21 -11.21
N MET A 669 15.27 -13.40 -11.66
CA MET A 669 15.55 -14.62 -10.92
C MET A 669 17.04 -14.71 -10.64
N ALA A 670 17.37 -15.02 -9.40
CA ALA A 670 18.74 -15.15 -8.98
C ALA A 670 19.30 -16.43 -9.64
N VAL A 671 20.25 -16.27 -10.56
CA VAL A 671 20.84 -17.39 -11.27
C VAL A 671 21.69 -18.15 -10.26
N LEU A 672 21.29 -19.38 -9.94
CA LEU A 672 22.18 -20.31 -9.26
C LEU A 672 23.36 -20.52 -10.21
N SER A 673 24.49 -19.85 -9.94
CA SER A 673 25.71 -20.21 -10.62
C SER A 673 25.90 -21.71 -10.40
N ALA A 674 26.30 -22.44 -11.42
CA ALA A 674 26.63 -23.85 -11.30
C ALA A 674 27.84 -23.95 -10.35
N THR A 675 27.60 -23.82 -9.04
CA THR A 675 28.60 -23.93 -7.99
C THR A 675 28.92 -25.39 -7.89
N SER A 676 29.79 -25.84 -8.81
CA SER A 676 30.49 -27.11 -8.87
C SER A 676 29.61 -28.34 -8.67
N ASP A 677 29.76 -29.32 -9.56
CA ASP A 677 29.43 -30.73 -9.31
C ASP A 677 30.19 -31.28 -8.09
N ASP A 678 29.94 -30.74 -6.89
CA ASP A 678 30.26 -31.40 -5.63
C ASP A 678 29.11 -32.37 -5.38
N ASP A 679 29.18 -33.48 -6.12
CA ASP A 679 28.32 -34.66 -6.21
C ASP A 679 28.11 -35.38 -4.85
N GLN A 680 28.32 -34.67 -3.73
CA GLN A 680 28.29 -35.20 -2.37
C GLN A 680 27.18 -34.61 -1.48
N SER A 681 26.53 -33.50 -1.87
CA SER A 681 25.43 -32.91 -1.09
C SER A 681 24.06 -33.15 -1.76
N PRO A 682 23.17 -33.97 -1.15
CA PRO A 682 21.83 -34.23 -1.69
C PRO A 682 20.83 -33.08 -1.43
N MET A 683 21.29 -31.88 -1.05
CA MET A 683 20.44 -30.76 -0.68
C MET A 683 19.86 -30.06 -1.92
N GLU A 684 18.54 -30.05 -2.04
CA GLU A 684 17.83 -29.35 -3.12
C GLU A 684 17.73 -27.86 -2.80
N VAL A 685 18.00 -27.00 -3.79
CA VAL A 685 17.95 -25.54 -3.63
C VAL A 685 16.89 -24.97 -4.56
N LEU A 686 15.98 -24.18 -4.00
CA LEU A 686 14.95 -23.45 -4.73
C LEU A 686 14.99 -21.97 -4.37
N THR A 687 14.64 -21.11 -5.33
CA THR A 687 14.40 -19.68 -5.06
C THR A 687 12.90 -19.43 -4.91
N ALA A 688 12.54 -18.69 -3.88
CA ALA A 688 11.17 -18.32 -3.62
C ALA A 688 10.72 -17.21 -4.59
N ILE A 689 9.46 -17.28 -4.98
CA ILE A 689 8.74 -16.23 -5.69
C ILE A 689 7.40 -16.01 -4.98
N ASP A 690 6.87 -14.79 -5.05
CA ASP A 690 5.56 -14.48 -4.49
C ASP A 690 4.51 -15.48 -4.98
N MET A 691 3.65 -15.93 -4.08
CA MET A 691 2.59 -16.94 -4.26
C MET A 691 3.07 -18.37 -4.50
N LEU A 692 4.37 -18.66 -4.45
CA LEU A 692 4.84 -20.05 -4.38
C LEU A 692 4.29 -20.70 -3.10
N SER A 693 3.54 -21.78 -3.27
CA SER A 693 2.81 -22.50 -2.24
C SER A 693 3.01 -24.00 -2.40
N LEU A 694 3.90 -24.58 -1.60
CA LEU A 694 4.26 -26.00 -1.69
C LEU A 694 3.93 -26.72 -0.38
N ARG A 695 3.37 -27.94 -0.48
CA ARG A 695 3.42 -28.86 0.67
C ARG A 695 4.88 -29.21 0.95
N PHE A 696 5.21 -29.54 2.19
CA PHE A 696 6.58 -29.94 2.54
C PHE A 696 7.07 -31.15 1.73
N ARG A 697 6.19 -32.12 1.44
CA ARG A 697 6.50 -33.26 0.55
C ARG A 697 6.71 -32.89 -0.92
N GLU A 698 6.31 -31.70 -1.36
CA GLU A 698 6.35 -31.22 -2.75
C GLU A 698 7.56 -30.30 -3.01
N LEU A 699 8.50 -30.20 -2.07
CA LEU A 699 9.64 -29.27 -2.16
C LEU A 699 10.63 -29.59 -3.30
N ARG A 700 10.56 -30.77 -3.92
CA ARG A 700 11.36 -31.07 -5.13
C ARG A 700 10.68 -30.49 -6.36
N GLN A 701 11.28 -29.47 -6.98
CA GLN A 701 10.70 -28.79 -8.14
C GLN A 701 11.76 -28.52 -9.22
N PRO A 702 12.25 -29.56 -9.94
CA PRO A 702 13.45 -29.46 -10.77
C PRO A 702 13.32 -28.48 -11.94
N LYS A 703 12.13 -28.34 -12.53
CA LYS A 703 11.87 -27.45 -13.67
C LYS A 703 11.37 -26.06 -13.28
N LEU A 704 11.00 -25.86 -12.03
CA LEU A 704 10.30 -24.63 -11.61
C LEU A 704 11.20 -23.40 -11.78
N MET A 705 12.48 -23.52 -11.43
CA MET A 705 13.41 -22.39 -11.53
C MET A 705 13.73 -22.01 -12.97
N ASP A 706 13.84 -22.99 -13.87
CA ASP A 706 14.10 -22.72 -15.28
C ASP A 706 12.93 -21.95 -15.91
N VAL A 707 11.69 -22.39 -15.64
CA VAL A 707 10.47 -21.74 -16.14
C VAL A 707 10.32 -20.33 -15.57
N CYS A 708 10.51 -20.15 -14.25
CA CYS A 708 10.45 -18.82 -13.63
C CYS A 708 11.48 -17.86 -14.27
N THR A 709 12.70 -18.34 -14.54
CA THR A 709 13.76 -17.52 -15.16
C THR A 709 13.39 -17.13 -16.58
N GLN A 710 12.87 -18.08 -17.36
CA GLN A 710 12.43 -17.83 -18.73
C GLN A 710 11.32 -16.77 -18.79
N LEU A 711 10.27 -16.90 -17.97
CA LEU A 711 9.12 -15.99 -17.98
C LEU A 711 9.49 -14.56 -17.55
N MET A 712 10.29 -14.42 -16.49
CA MET A 712 10.70 -13.09 -16.00
C MET A 712 11.63 -12.37 -17.00
N THR A 713 12.44 -13.12 -17.74
CA THR A 713 13.33 -12.55 -18.77
C THR A 713 12.53 -12.04 -19.97
N GLN A 714 11.50 -12.77 -20.40
CA GLN A 714 10.62 -12.37 -21.51
C GLN A 714 9.85 -11.07 -21.19
N ASP A 715 9.26 -10.96 -19.99
CA ASP A 715 8.48 -9.77 -19.61
C ASP A 715 9.36 -8.50 -19.53
N ASP A 716 10.62 -8.62 -19.10
CA ASP A 716 11.58 -7.52 -19.06
C ASP A 716 11.94 -7.00 -20.48
N GLU A 717 12.09 -7.90 -21.45
CA GLU A 717 12.34 -7.55 -22.85
C GLU A 717 11.15 -6.77 -23.45
N GLU A 718 9.93 -7.27 -23.23
CA GLU A 718 8.68 -6.60 -23.63
C GLU A 718 8.56 -5.19 -23.02
N ASP A 719 8.87 -5.06 -21.72
CA ASP A 719 8.81 -3.78 -21.00
C ASP A 719 9.82 -2.76 -21.52
N SER A 720 11.04 -3.21 -21.82
CA SER A 720 12.12 -2.39 -22.38
C SER A 720 11.72 -1.83 -23.75
N GLU A 721 11.15 -2.67 -24.62
CA GLU A 721 10.63 -2.27 -25.92
C GLU A 721 9.47 -1.29 -25.80
N ALA A 722 8.50 -1.57 -24.92
CA ALA A 722 7.38 -0.67 -24.66
C ALA A 722 7.82 0.68 -24.08
N ALA A 723 8.82 0.70 -23.20
CA ALA A 723 9.40 1.92 -22.66
C ALA A 723 10.14 2.73 -23.74
N ALA A 724 10.90 2.08 -24.63
CA ALA A 724 11.55 2.72 -25.76
C ALA A 724 10.52 3.34 -26.72
N SER A 725 9.44 2.62 -27.03
CA SER A 725 8.34 3.10 -27.86
C SER A 725 7.64 4.33 -27.25
N ARG A 726 7.31 4.29 -25.95
CA ARG A 726 6.72 5.43 -25.23
C ARG A 726 7.62 6.66 -25.23
N ARG A 727 8.93 6.49 -25.01
CA ARG A 727 9.90 7.59 -25.12
C ARG A 727 9.93 8.20 -26.52
N ALA A 728 9.95 7.35 -27.56
CA ALA A 728 9.92 7.82 -28.94
C ALA A 728 8.61 8.59 -29.27
N GLN A 729 7.47 8.15 -28.74
CA GLN A 729 6.20 8.85 -28.91
C GLN A 729 6.19 10.20 -28.18
N GLN A 730 6.66 10.24 -26.93
CA GLN A 730 6.81 11.47 -26.15
C GLN A 730 7.70 12.49 -26.89
N GLU A 731 8.84 12.06 -27.40
CA GLU A 731 9.75 12.93 -28.17
C GLU A 731 9.11 13.45 -29.47
N ARG A 732 8.29 12.63 -30.14
CA ARG A 732 7.54 13.07 -31.33
C ARG A 732 6.51 14.13 -30.97
N GLU A 733 5.78 13.96 -29.88
CA GLU A 733 4.81 14.94 -29.39
C GLU A 733 5.47 16.26 -28.95
N ASP A 734 6.60 16.17 -28.24
CA ASP A 734 7.35 17.34 -27.81
C ASP A 734 7.96 18.08 -29.01
N LYS A 735 8.50 17.36 -30.01
CA LYS A 735 8.93 17.95 -31.29
C LYS A 735 7.78 18.60 -32.05
N LYS A 736 6.57 18.02 -32.00
CA LYS A 736 5.37 18.59 -32.63
C LYS A 736 4.91 19.86 -31.92
N LYS A 737 4.93 19.89 -30.58
CA LYS A 737 4.70 21.11 -29.78
C LYS A 737 5.75 22.19 -30.08
N GLN A 738 7.03 21.83 -30.16
CA GLN A 738 8.11 22.75 -30.50
C GLN A 738 7.91 23.37 -31.90
N LYS A 739 7.58 22.56 -32.91
CA LYS A 739 7.30 23.04 -34.28
C LYS A 739 6.07 23.93 -34.37
N ASN A 740 5.02 23.65 -33.59
CA ASN A 740 3.83 24.50 -33.56
C ASN A 740 4.15 25.87 -32.91
N ILE A 741 4.99 25.88 -31.86
CA ILE A 741 5.51 27.11 -31.26
C ILE A 741 6.35 27.92 -32.27
N GLU A 742 7.19 27.25 -33.06
CA GLU A 742 8.04 27.90 -34.09
C GLU A 742 7.24 28.44 -35.29
N ARG A 743 6.10 27.84 -35.64
CA ARG A 743 5.24 28.27 -36.76
C ARG A 743 4.26 29.40 -36.43
N GLY A 744 4.16 29.83 -35.18
CA GLY A 744 3.22 30.88 -34.77
C GLY A 744 1.74 30.47 -34.85
N GLU A 745 1.46 29.19 -35.13
CA GLU A 745 0.14 28.58 -35.06
C GLU A 745 -0.07 28.10 -33.62
N GLN A 746 -0.68 28.95 -32.78
CA GLN A 746 -1.05 28.64 -31.39
C GLN A 746 -2.49 28.17 -31.26
#